data_AF-A0A3B9P7F8-F1
#
_entry.id   AF-A0A3B9P7F8-F1
#
_cell.length_a   1.000
_cell.length_b   1.000
_cell.length_c   1.000
_cell.angle_alpha   90.00
_cell.angle_beta   90.00
_cell.angle_gamma   90.00
#
_symmetry.space_group_name_H-M   'P 1'
#
loop_
_entity.id
_entity.type
_entity.pdbx_description
1 polymer ?
#
loop_
_entity_poly.entity_id
_entity_poly.type
_entity_poly.pdbx_seq_one_letter_code
_entity_poly.pdbx_strand_id
1 'polypeptide(L)'
;MTKSLRIHLFGPFEVSLDGTRLTNHDWHSQQTQSIAKILLSNRGKVVTSDQLIDSLWPDDPVDTARRRLHVRINQLRKGLKDKSTLVRTVRNGYIFESDDSCWIDVEEFQRLVSQGAHFQEVGQGRKAIQAYEQARQVYRGDFLAEDLYNDWTFTHRELFRERFLSLLIELSESYAQQGRYRLAIARAHQALIQDPLRETIYVRLMLYHYYSGEQAQALRVYEQCKQVLSDELNVAPMAATNRIRDQINTGSLWKSEERPLYPPPIYDGKLFEVPYALNEIPFAGRDREYAWLVSQWKSHEKQLILLEGETGIGKSRLLDTFAEFIKSQGAQALQIRLSITDNTPTKALINSFGNLLTESTLSKLSPTNLSLLGELFPEIRNRYPSLPILPHLPPEAERLRLQQAVSDFVKLPEIASNLIILDDAHRLDADAVELIKLLSQSMKIVLSYRGEDTPAEHPLRMTFGESDLSLHALSVESIQSIINQLSGEENFSIASQISEQSGGNPLFAVTLLQHMFETGQLFVDSEGKWETSGQLSTSLPETLRETIETRLQHINRAQRQVLDYAAAIGGEFNFKLLKAAIQQPEEKLLSNLDALIDAALVIEPRSLAKPEFMISHDRYTEVAYETIPPVRRRLMHGDIARAIEKVYEGNLSDHFADLADHYDRAAMTEKAGHYAALAGEQAAGKFAVSEALHYLDRALTILPSDEIAKEAQLRLTREKVYSLQGMRQAQESELTALEALNPKLPTKVQAEICLRRGAYEWIMGNYDQELAAIACAIQKAQSCGAKELEARAHFLLGQSDDDFDKRNQHLNHARKLAHEAKDIALEGDILRWVGNNAFWQNRYADSIDYLTKALAIHRDVGDLRGELSALNNLGLIHKTLGDLQQAANFYESAHEICQKINDKLAEGVILTNLGGLALALGHFETAENTLARAAEIRADIGNEEGLAMAENLMGNLFHQTGIYDQSLEHYQKALAINTKIDHEKQTCETLNGLSALYRELGDYDRAQVLLDRSLSINTDKKAPRHIQACIEGALLSLLQDDPAAALNLGEEALTLSERLPPFKAAAHKNIGHALMALSRMDDARQHFEKAETLYMQLGQMHLMAEPLAGLAAIALSHQNLDQAIVVVERIFDIIKSKPLCGPDRPIWVYLTTYRVLSWVEDARAFEIIAAAHSL
;
A
#
# COMPACT_ATOMS: atom_id res chain seq x y z
N MET A 1 22.97 -55.48 -50.28
CA MET A 1 21.70 -54.88 -49.84
C MET A 1 20.68 -55.12 -50.93
N THR A 2 19.69 -55.95 -50.64
CA THR A 2 18.65 -56.42 -51.55
C THR A 2 17.78 -55.24 -51.98
N LYS A 3 17.55 -55.12 -53.29
CA LYS A 3 16.65 -54.09 -53.82
C LYS A 3 15.25 -54.26 -53.26
N SER A 4 14.74 -53.25 -52.54
CA SER A 4 13.48 -53.32 -51.81
C SER A 4 12.37 -52.57 -52.54
N LEU A 5 11.31 -53.29 -52.90
CA LEU A 5 10.08 -52.70 -53.42
C LEU A 5 9.23 -52.22 -52.23
N ARG A 6 8.87 -50.94 -52.17
CA ARG A 6 7.95 -50.40 -51.14
C ARG A 6 6.64 -49.98 -51.79
N ILE A 7 5.54 -50.49 -51.26
CA ILE A 7 4.20 -50.27 -51.77
C ILE A 7 3.36 -49.61 -50.67
N HIS A 8 2.77 -48.46 -51.03
CA HIS A 8 1.83 -47.71 -50.20
C HIS A 8 0.42 -47.85 -50.76
N LEU A 9 -0.45 -48.49 -49.98
CA LEU A 9 -1.88 -48.65 -50.25
C LEU A 9 -2.73 -47.78 -49.30
N PHE A 10 -2.19 -47.28 -48.19
CA PHE A 10 -2.85 -46.30 -47.33
C PHE A 10 -2.59 -44.87 -47.80
N GLY A 11 -3.65 -44.12 -48.06
CA GLY A 11 -3.60 -42.80 -48.68
C GLY A 11 -3.42 -42.89 -50.21
N PRO A 12 -2.65 -41.97 -50.84
CA PRO A 12 -2.39 -42.03 -52.27
C PRO A 12 -1.57 -43.27 -52.62
N PHE A 13 -1.85 -43.88 -53.78
CA PHE A 13 -1.15 -45.10 -54.19
C PHE A 13 0.27 -44.78 -54.65
N GLU A 14 1.27 -45.36 -53.97
CA GLU A 14 2.67 -45.14 -54.32
C GLU A 14 3.45 -46.44 -54.34
N VAL A 15 4.30 -46.60 -55.36
CA VAL A 15 5.26 -47.69 -55.42
C VAL A 15 6.63 -47.09 -55.63
N SER A 16 7.59 -47.48 -54.81
CA SER A 16 8.98 -47.09 -54.96
C SER A 16 9.89 -48.31 -55.04
N LEU A 17 10.87 -48.23 -55.94
CA LEU A 17 11.91 -49.23 -56.12
C LEU A 17 13.24 -48.59 -55.71
N ASP A 18 13.89 -49.14 -54.69
CA ASP A 18 15.19 -48.66 -54.19
C ASP A 18 15.17 -47.16 -53.80
N GLY A 19 14.06 -46.71 -53.22
CA GLY A 19 13.85 -45.31 -52.82
C GLY A 19 13.39 -44.38 -53.95
N THR A 20 13.33 -44.84 -55.19
CA THR A 20 12.81 -44.05 -56.33
C THR A 20 11.34 -44.37 -56.61
N ARG A 21 10.47 -43.36 -56.55
CA ARG A 21 9.02 -43.51 -56.82
C ARG A 21 8.76 -43.76 -58.31
N LEU A 22 7.93 -44.76 -58.63
CA LEU A 22 7.47 -45.00 -59.99
C LEU A 22 6.54 -43.87 -60.45
N THR A 23 6.84 -43.30 -61.62
CA THR A 23 6.09 -42.18 -62.21
C THR A 23 5.09 -42.67 -63.26
N ASN A 24 4.17 -41.81 -63.71
CA ASN A 24 3.20 -42.15 -64.76
C ASN A 24 3.86 -42.68 -66.06
N HIS A 25 5.10 -42.28 -66.34
CA HIS A 25 5.87 -42.78 -67.48
C HIS A 25 6.24 -44.27 -67.29
N ASP A 26 6.56 -44.70 -66.06
CA ASP A 26 6.93 -46.09 -65.73
C ASP A 26 5.71 -47.02 -65.76
N TRP A 27 4.53 -46.51 -65.42
CA TRP A 27 3.29 -47.27 -65.44
C TRP A 27 2.67 -47.43 -66.84
N HIS A 28 3.11 -46.62 -67.81
CA HIS A 28 2.61 -46.54 -69.20
C HIS A 28 1.12 -46.19 -69.38
N SER A 29 0.25 -46.44 -68.40
CA SER A 29 -1.19 -46.12 -68.42
C SER A 29 -1.79 -46.21 -67.01
N GLN A 30 -2.81 -45.40 -66.75
CA GLN A 30 -3.63 -45.52 -65.53
C GLN A 30 -4.27 -46.91 -65.38
N GLN A 31 -4.66 -47.57 -66.49
CA GLN A 31 -5.20 -48.95 -66.44
C GLN A 31 -4.18 -49.96 -65.89
N THR A 32 -2.89 -49.75 -66.13
CA THR A 32 -1.82 -50.60 -65.57
C THR A 32 -1.72 -50.42 -64.06
N GLN A 33 -1.87 -49.18 -63.57
CA GLN A 33 -1.92 -48.90 -62.13
C GLN A 33 -3.16 -49.53 -61.49
N SER A 34 -4.33 -49.44 -62.13
CA SER A 34 -5.57 -50.06 -61.63
C SER A 34 -5.44 -51.58 -61.52
N ILE A 35 -4.83 -52.25 -62.51
CA ILE A 35 -4.53 -53.70 -62.42
C ILE A 35 -3.62 -53.99 -61.23
N ALA A 36 -2.57 -53.19 -61.03
CA ALA A 36 -1.66 -53.36 -59.89
C ALA A 36 -2.40 -53.21 -58.55
N LYS A 37 -3.25 -52.18 -58.42
CA LYS A 37 -4.07 -51.95 -57.23
C LYS A 37 -5.01 -53.13 -56.95
N ILE A 38 -5.71 -53.66 -57.97
CA ILE A 38 -6.62 -54.82 -57.82
C ILE A 38 -5.86 -56.09 -57.39
N LEU A 39 -4.71 -56.36 -58.01
CA LEU A 39 -3.88 -57.52 -57.66
C LEU A 39 -3.29 -57.40 -56.25
N LEU A 40 -2.86 -56.21 -55.84
CA LEU A 40 -2.32 -55.95 -54.50
C LEU A 40 -3.41 -56.00 -53.42
N SER A 41 -4.64 -55.60 -53.76
CA SER A 41 -5.81 -55.72 -52.88
C SER A 41 -6.18 -57.19 -52.65
N ASN A 42 -5.95 -58.05 -53.65
CA ASN A 42 -6.21 -59.49 -53.62
C ASN A 42 -4.92 -60.33 -53.52
N ARG A 43 -3.87 -59.78 -52.90
CA ARG A 43 -2.57 -60.44 -52.76
C ARG A 43 -2.69 -61.86 -52.19
N GLY A 44 -1.90 -62.78 -52.72
CA GLY A 44 -1.95 -64.21 -52.38
C GLY A 44 -3.20 -64.96 -52.89
N LYS A 45 -4.14 -64.29 -53.57
CA LYS A 45 -5.32 -64.90 -54.20
C LYS A 45 -5.26 -64.73 -55.72
N VAL A 46 -5.81 -65.70 -56.44
CA VAL A 46 -5.91 -65.61 -57.90
C VAL A 46 -7.06 -64.67 -58.26
N VAL A 47 -6.74 -63.58 -58.96
CA VAL A 47 -7.74 -62.72 -59.60
C VAL A 47 -7.95 -63.22 -61.02
N THR A 48 -9.17 -63.59 -61.37
CA THR A 48 -9.45 -64.18 -62.69
C THR A 48 -9.32 -63.12 -63.79
N SER A 49 -9.00 -63.55 -65.01
CA SER A 49 -8.95 -62.63 -66.15
C SER A 49 -10.30 -61.96 -66.41
N ASP A 50 -11.40 -62.67 -66.17
CA ASP A 50 -12.75 -62.13 -66.35
C ASP A 50 -13.05 -61.05 -65.29
N GLN A 51 -12.65 -61.24 -64.01
CA GLN A 51 -12.77 -60.21 -62.96
C GLN A 51 -12.01 -58.91 -63.29
N LEU A 52 -10.80 -59.03 -63.84
CA LEU A 52 -10.01 -57.86 -64.26
C LEU A 52 -10.62 -57.16 -65.48
N ILE A 53 -11.22 -57.92 -66.39
CA ILE A 53 -11.91 -57.38 -67.57
C ILE A 53 -13.18 -56.65 -67.14
N ASP A 54 -14.03 -57.27 -66.33
CA ASP A 54 -15.28 -56.69 -65.85
C ASP A 54 -15.03 -55.39 -65.06
N SER A 55 -13.92 -55.31 -64.31
CA SER A 55 -13.55 -54.13 -63.51
C SER A 55 -12.97 -52.96 -64.32
N LEU A 56 -12.39 -53.21 -65.50
CA LEU A 56 -11.64 -52.19 -66.26
C LEU A 56 -12.27 -51.85 -67.62
N TRP A 57 -12.94 -52.82 -68.22
CA TRP A 57 -13.53 -52.75 -69.56
C TRP A 57 -14.88 -53.51 -69.61
N PRO A 58 -15.89 -53.12 -68.83
CA PRO A 58 -17.19 -53.82 -68.77
C PRO A 58 -17.92 -53.84 -70.12
N ASP A 59 -17.68 -52.85 -70.97
CA ASP A 59 -18.36 -52.68 -72.27
C ASP A 59 -17.56 -53.22 -73.48
N ASP A 60 -16.34 -53.71 -73.29
CA ASP A 60 -15.51 -54.22 -74.39
C ASP A 60 -15.85 -55.69 -74.72
N PRO A 61 -15.81 -56.11 -76.01
CA PRO A 61 -15.88 -57.51 -76.37
C PRO A 61 -14.74 -58.33 -75.72
N VAL A 62 -15.08 -59.47 -75.11
CA VAL A 62 -14.20 -60.29 -74.27
C VAL A 62 -12.83 -60.60 -74.91
N ASP A 63 -12.78 -60.91 -76.20
CA ASP A 63 -11.53 -61.21 -76.91
C ASP A 63 -10.60 -59.99 -77.07
N THR A 64 -11.18 -58.80 -77.24
CA THR A 64 -10.45 -57.53 -77.31
C THR A 64 -9.92 -57.13 -75.94
N ALA A 65 -10.76 -57.28 -74.90
CA ALA A 65 -10.38 -57.00 -73.52
C ALA A 65 -9.27 -57.95 -73.03
N ARG A 66 -9.31 -59.25 -73.39
CA ARG A 66 -8.24 -60.22 -73.07
C ARG A 66 -6.89 -59.85 -73.68
N ARG A 67 -6.86 -59.38 -74.94
CA ARG A 67 -5.61 -58.91 -75.58
C ARG A 67 -5.07 -57.65 -74.89
N ARG A 68 -5.95 -56.69 -74.55
CA ARG A 68 -5.56 -55.48 -73.80
C ARG A 68 -5.02 -55.83 -72.42
N LEU A 69 -5.68 -56.73 -71.69
CA LEU A 69 -5.23 -57.22 -70.38
C LEU A 69 -3.81 -57.82 -70.45
N HIS A 70 -3.55 -58.66 -71.45
CA HIS A 70 -2.22 -59.26 -71.62
C HIS A 70 -1.11 -58.21 -71.87
N VAL A 71 -1.41 -57.17 -72.68
CA VAL A 71 -0.49 -56.05 -72.91
C VAL A 71 -0.23 -55.26 -71.62
N ARG A 72 -1.28 -54.95 -70.85
CA ARG A 72 -1.15 -54.20 -69.59
C ARG A 72 -0.41 -54.98 -68.50
N ILE A 73 -0.63 -56.30 -68.39
CA ILE A 73 0.14 -57.15 -67.46
C ILE A 73 1.62 -57.18 -67.83
N ASN A 74 1.96 -57.25 -69.13
CA ASN A 74 3.35 -57.17 -69.56
C ASN A 74 3.96 -55.79 -69.29
N GLN A 75 3.18 -54.70 -69.39
CA GLN A 75 3.63 -53.36 -69.00
C GLN A 75 3.85 -53.25 -67.48
N LEU A 76 2.95 -53.80 -66.66
CA LEU A 76 3.11 -53.88 -65.21
C LEU A 76 4.41 -54.60 -64.82
N ARG A 77 4.68 -55.76 -65.43
CA ARG A 77 5.91 -56.51 -65.21
C ARG A 77 7.17 -55.73 -65.60
N LYS A 78 7.13 -54.99 -66.72
CA LYS A 78 8.24 -54.13 -67.14
C LYS A 78 8.49 -52.99 -66.14
N GLY A 79 7.44 -52.35 -65.63
CA GLY A 79 7.53 -51.29 -64.62
C GLY A 79 8.16 -51.77 -63.32
N LEU A 80 7.91 -53.03 -62.92
CA LEU A 80 8.51 -53.66 -61.74
C LEU A 80 9.96 -54.17 -61.96
N LYS A 81 10.51 -54.04 -63.17
CA LYS A 81 11.89 -54.41 -63.53
C LYS A 81 12.25 -55.85 -63.09
N ASP A 82 13.26 -56.00 -62.23
CA ASP A 82 13.74 -57.28 -61.72
C ASP A 82 12.81 -57.93 -60.69
N LYS A 83 11.72 -57.25 -60.30
CA LYS A 83 10.61 -57.77 -59.48
C LYS A 83 9.40 -58.23 -60.30
N SER A 84 9.55 -58.36 -61.61
CA SER A 84 8.48 -58.85 -62.50
C SER A 84 7.92 -60.24 -62.14
N THR A 85 8.70 -61.06 -61.42
CA THR A 85 8.30 -62.39 -60.94
C THR A 85 7.23 -62.36 -59.85
N LEU A 86 7.00 -61.22 -59.19
CA LEU A 86 5.95 -61.06 -58.18
C LEU A 86 4.54 -61.15 -58.78
N VAL A 87 4.39 -60.91 -60.09
CA VAL A 87 3.12 -61.02 -60.82
C VAL A 87 3.13 -62.28 -61.70
N ARG A 88 2.57 -63.38 -61.19
CA ARG A 88 2.56 -64.67 -61.88
C ARG A 88 1.27 -64.91 -62.64
N THR A 89 1.40 -65.45 -63.85
CA THR A 89 0.24 -65.98 -64.58
C THR A 89 -0.08 -67.36 -64.06
N VAL A 90 -1.33 -67.59 -63.66
CA VAL A 90 -1.85 -68.88 -63.17
C VAL A 90 -3.05 -69.29 -64.02
N ARG A 91 -3.57 -70.50 -63.81
CA ARG A 91 -4.70 -71.00 -64.61
C ARG A 91 -5.90 -70.05 -64.45
N ASN A 92 -6.33 -69.45 -65.55
CA ASN A 92 -7.46 -68.52 -65.66
C ASN A 92 -7.30 -67.14 -64.96
N GLY A 93 -6.07 -66.72 -64.63
CA GLY A 93 -5.88 -65.41 -63.99
C GLY A 93 -4.44 -65.04 -63.65
N TYR A 94 -4.32 -64.08 -62.74
CA TYR A 94 -3.06 -63.53 -62.27
C TYR A 94 -3.04 -63.46 -60.74
N ILE A 95 -1.86 -63.65 -60.15
CA ILE A 95 -1.64 -63.55 -58.71
C ILE A 95 -0.46 -62.62 -58.44
N PHE A 96 -0.59 -61.82 -57.39
CA PHE A 96 0.53 -61.10 -56.78
C PHE A 96 1.00 -61.88 -55.55
N GLU A 97 2.22 -62.43 -55.60
CA GLU A 97 2.87 -63.12 -54.48
C GLU A 97 3.98 -62.20 -53.94
N SER A 98 3.82 -61.71 -52.71
CA SER A 98 4.86 -60.96 -51.99
C SER A 98 5.95 -61.90 -51.48
N ASP A 99 7.20 -61.43 -51.49
CA ASP A 99 8.38 -62.09 -50.91
C ASP A 99 9.12 -61.12 -49.97
N ASP A 100 10.20 -61.58 -49.31
CA ASP A 100 11.00 -60.78 -48.36
C ASP A 100 11.66 -59.53 -48.98
N SER A 101 11.55 -59.34 -50.30
CA SER A 101 12.06 -58.17 -51.00
C SER A 101 11.00 -57.09 -51.26
N CYS A 102 9.77 -57.31 -50.79
CA CYS A 102 8.63 -56.40 -50.90
C CYS A 102 8.12 -56.00 -49.52
N TRP A 103 8.04 -54.69 -49.26
CA TRP A 103 7.39 -54.12 -48.08
C TRP A 103 6.07 -53.45 -48.50
N ILE A 104 4.97 -53.83 -47.85
CA ILE A 104 3.63 -53.31 -48.13
C ILE A 104 3.08 -52.73 -46.83
N ASP A 105 2.70 -51.45 -46.85
CA ASP A 105 2.23 -50.72 -45.67
C ASP A 105 1.02 -51.39 -44.97
N VAL A 106 0.08 -51.95 -45.73
CA VAL A 106 -1.08 -52.67 -45.19
C VAL A 106 -0.69 -53.94 -44.42
N GLU A 107 0.30 -54.70 -44.92
CA GLU A 107 0.78 -55.90 -44.23
C GLU A 107 1.55 -55.53 -42.96
N GLU A 108 2.40 -54.50 -43.07
CA GLU A 108 3.16 -53.99 -41.94
C GLU A 108 2.24 -53.43 -40.84
N PHE A 109 1.20 -52.68 -41.21
CA PHE A 109 0.16 -52.22 -40.29
C PHE A 109 -0.50 -53.39 -39.56
N GLN A 110 -0.97 -54.41 -40.29
CA GLN A 110 -1.62 -55.57 -39.68
C GLN A 110 -0.67 -56.35 -38.75
N ARG A 111 0.59 -56.49 -39.15
CA ARG A 111 1.65 -57.14 -38.36
C ARG A 111 1.89 -56.38 -37.05
N LEU A 112 2.05 -55.05 -37.13
CA LEU A 112 2.28 -54.19 -35.97
C LEU A 112 1.08 -54.12 -35.03
N VAL A 113 -0.16 -54.04 -35.55
CA VAL A 113 -1.38 -54.10 -34.72
C VAL A 113 -1.47 -55.44 -33.99
N SER A 114 -1.21 -56.56 -34.68
CA SER A 114 -1.24 -57.89 -34.06
C SER A 114 -0.12 -58.07 -33.02
N GLN A 115 1.05 -57.51 -33.30
CA GLN A 115 2.18 -57.50 -32.37
C GLN A 115 1.89 -56.65 -31.12
N GLY A 116 1.25 -55.49 -31.30
CA GLY A 116 0.78 -54.64 -30.20
C GLY A 116 -0.22 -55.37 -29.32
N ALA A 117 -1.21 -56.04 -29.93
CA ALA A 117 -2.21 -56.83 -29.21
C ALA A 117 -1.58 -57.98 -28.41
N HIS A 118 -0.64 -58.71 -29.01
CA HIS A 118 0.09 -59.76 -28.30
C HIS A 118 0.91 -59.21 -27.12
N PHE A 119 1.58 -58.07 -27.28
CA PHE A 119 2.31 -57.45 -26.17
C PHE A 119 1.37 -56.95 -25.07
N GLN A 120 0.19 -56.48 -25.40
CA GLN A 120 -0.83 -56.07 -24.45
C GLN A 120 -1.36 -57.29 -23.65
N GLU A 121 -1.64 -58.41 -24.32
CA GLU A 121 -2.07 -59.67 -23.68
C GLU A 121 -1.03 -60.23 -22.69
N VAL A 122 0.26 -60.13 -23.03
CA VAL A 122 1.37 -60.62 -22.19
C VAL A 122 1.78 -59.59 -21.12
N GLY A 123 1.08 -58.46 -21.01
CA GLY A 123 1.35 -57.41 -20.01
C GLY A 123 2.59 -56.55 -20.28
N GLN A 124 3.12 -56.56 -21.50
CA GLN A 124 4.29 -55.76 -21.92
C GLN A 124 3.85 -54.40 -22.48
N GLY A 125 3.20 -53.57 -21.65
CA GLY A 125 2.54 -52.34 -22.08
C GLY A 125 3.42 -51.35 -22.87
N ARG A 126 4.70 -51.17 -22.53
CA ARG A 126 5.60 -50.27 -23.27
C ARG A 126 5.86 -50.73 -24.71
N LYS A 127 6.03 -52.04 -24.92
CA LYS A 127 6.23 -52.61 -26.26
C LYS A 127 4.93 -52.60 -27.07
N ALA A 128 3.79 -52.75 -26.40
CA ALA A 128 2.47 -52.60 -27.02
C ALA A 128 2.30 -51.17 -27.57
N ILE A 129 2.56 -50.14 -26.75
CA ILE A 129 2.53 -48.73 -27.19
C ILE A 129 3.45 -48.50 -28.39
N GLN A 130 4.69 -48.98 -28.33
CA GLN A 130 5.65 -48.79 -29.41
C GLN A 130 5.16 -49.43 -30.73
N ALA A 131 4.65 -50.66 -30.69
CA ALA A 131 4.11 -51.34 -31.86
C ALA A 131 2.88 -50.63 -32.42
N TYR A 132 1.99 -50.14 -31.55
CA TYR A 132 0.79 -49.40 -31.94
C TYR A 132 1.07 -48.01 -32.52
N GLU A 133 2.02 -47.25 -31.96
CA GLU A 133 2.45 -45.97 -32.54
C GLU A 133 3.12 -46.16 -33.91
N GLN A 134 3.93 -47.21 -34.07
CA GLN A 134 4.48 -47.58 -35.38
C GLN A 134 3.36 -47.94 -36.36
N ALA A 135 2.35 -48.72 -35.95
CA ALA A 135 1.19 -49.01 -36.78
C ALA A 135 0.44 -47.72 -37.18
N ARG A 136 0.24 -46.79 -36.23
CA ARG A 136 -0.43 -45.51 -36.50
C ARG A 136 0.33 -44.67 -37.53
N GLN A 137 1.66 -44.65 -37.50
CA GLN A 137 2.48 -43.93 -38.47
C GLN A 137 2.43 -44.55 -39.88
N VAL A 138 2.23 -45.87 -39.97
CA VAL A 138 2.08 -46.57 -41.26
C VAL A 138 0.73 -46.26 -41.92
N TYR A 139 -0.32 -46.00 -41.14
CA TYR A 139 -1.64 -45.61 -41.64
C TYR A 139 -1.67 -44.12 -42.03
N ARG A 140 -1.48 -43.82 -43.32
CA ARG A 140 -1.40 -42.45 -43.84
C ARG A 140 -2.74 -41.85 -44.29
N GLY A 141 -3.80 -42.65 -44.30
CA GLY A 141 -5.12 -42.29 -44.82
C GLY A 141 -5.86 -43.52 -45.30
N ASP A 142 -7.03 -43.32 -45.89
CA ASP A 142 -7.88 -44.41 -46.36
C ASP A 142 -7.19 -45.31 -47.38
N PHE A 143 -7.55 -46.60 -47.35
CA PHE A 143 -7.10 -47.57 -48.35
C PHE A 143 -7.47 -47.08 -49.76
N LEU A 144 -6.44 -46.86 -50.59
CA LEU A 144 -6.49 -46.32 -51.94
C LEU A 144 -7.42 -45.10 -52.02
N ALA A 145 -7.01 -44.00 -51.38
CA ALA A 145 -7.80 -42.78 -51.23
C ALA A 145 -8.18 -42.10 -52.56
N GLU A 146 -7.48 -42.41 -53.65
CA GLU A 146 -7.75 -41.90 -55.00
C GLU A 146 -8.91 -42.64 -55.69
N ASP A 147 -9.25 -43.85 -55.24
CA ASP A 147 -10.22 -44.74 -55.87
C ASP A 147 -11.51 -44.83 -55.04
N LEU A 148 -12.07 -43.69 -54.65
CA LEU A 148 -13.20 -43.60 -53.71
C LEU A 148 -14.45 -44.36 -54.18
N TYR A 149 -14.74 -44.31 -55.48
CA TYR A 149 -15.99 -44.82 -56.08
C TYR A 149 -15.88 -46.21 -56.72
N ASN A 150 -14.75 -46.90 -56.55
CA ASN A 150 -14.55 -48.23 -57.12
C ASN A 150 -15.02 -49.33 -56.16
N ASP A 151 -16.01 -50.13 -56.56
CA ASP A 151 -16.67 -51.14 -55.73
C ASP A 151 -15.71 -52.14 -55.05
N TRP A 152 -14.61 -52.52 -55.71
CA TRP A 152 -13.63 -53.47 -55.18
C TRP A 152 -12.76 -52.91 -54.04
N THR A 153 -12.74 -51.59 -53.83
CA THR A 153 -11.99 -50.95 -52.72
C THR A 153 -12.81 -50.82 -51.44
N PHE A 154 -14.15 -50.76 -51.55
CA PHE A 154 -15.05 -50.42 -50.44
C PHE A 154 -14.88 -51.35 -49.25
N THR A 155 -14.94 -52.67 -49.47
CA THR A 155 -14.85 -53.68 -48.40
C THR A 155 -13.51 -53.60 -47.64
N HIS A 156 -12.41 -53.39 -48.37
CA HIS A 156 -11.09 -53.27 -47.77
C HIS A 156 -10.93 -51.95 -47.00
N ARG A 157 -11.46 -50.85 -47.54
CA ARG A 157 -11.42 -49.53 -46.89
C ARG A 157 -12.16 -49.53 -45.56
N GLU A 158 -13.38 -50.05 -45.52
CA GLU A 158 -14.15 -50.17 -44.27
C GLU A 158 -13.46 -51.09 -43.26
N LEU A 159 -12.93 -52.23 -43.70
CA LEU A 159 -12.17 -53.14 -42.84
C LEU A 159 -10.96 -52.43 -42.19
N PHE A 160 -10.21 -51.62 -42.95
CA PHE A 160 -9.02 -50.95 -42.43
C PHE A 160 -9.35 -49.72 -41.59
N ARG A 161 -10.41 -48.98 -41.90
CA ARG A 161 -10.92 -47.90 -41.05
C ARG A 161 -11.34 -48.43 -39.69
N GLU A 162 -12.11 -49.52 -39.63
CA GLU A 162 -12.49 -50.16 -38.37
C GLU A 162 -11.28 -50.69 -37.59
N ARG A 163 -10.29 -51.27 -38.28
CA ARG A 163 -9.03 -51.69 -37.63
C ARG A 163 -8.22 -50.52 -37.11
N PHE A 164 -8.18 -49.40 -37.81
CA PHE A 164 -7.49 -48.19 -37.37
C PHE A 164 -8.21 -47.54 -36.18
N LEU A 165 -9.54 -47.52 -36.20
CA LEU A 165 -10.34 -47.07 -35.06
C LEU A 165 -10.09 -47.96 -33.83
N SER A 166 -10.08 -49.28 -34.02
CA SER A 166 -9.75 -50.24 -32.95
C SER A 166 -8.33 -50.03 -32.42
N LEU A 167 -7.34 -49.79 -33.30
CA LEU A 167 -5.98 -49.43 -32.92
C LEU A 167 -5.93 -48.18 -32.03
N LEU A 168 -6.64 -47.11 -32.40
CA LEU A 168 -6.66 -45.86 -31.60
C LEU A 168 -7.26 -46.09 -30.22
N ILE A 169 -8.31 -46.91 -30.13
CA ILE A 169 -8.95 -47.28 -28.87
C ILE A 169 -7.97 -48.08 -27.99
N GLU A 170 -7.35 -49.13 -28.51
CA GLU A 170 -6.37 -49.96 -27.76
C GLU A 170 -5.09 -49.20 -27.39
N LEU A 171 -4.64 -48.29 -28.26
CA LEU A 171 -3.52 -47.40 -27.95
C LEU A 171 -3.88 -46.44 -26.81
N SER A 172 -5.09 -45.85 -26.83
CA SER A 172 -5.56 -44.98 -25.75
C SER A 172 -5.62 -45.71 -24.41
N GLU A 173 -6.10 -46.95 -24.42
CA GLU A 173 -6.17 -47.83 -23.26
C GLU A 173 -4.79 -48.16 -22.71
N SER A 174 -3.86 -48.53 -23.58
CA SER A 174 -2.48 -48.85 -23.23
C SER A 174 -1.76 -47.66 -22.57
N TYR A 175 -2.07 -46.43 -23.00
CA TYR A 175 -1.59 -45.21 -22.35
C TYR A 175 -2.23 -44.99 -20.96
N ALA A 176 -3.55 -45.16 -20.84
CA ALA A 176 -4.27 -44.98 -19.58
C ALA A 176 -3.83 -45.99 -18.50
N GLN A 177 -3.63 -47.26 -18.88
CA GLN A 177 -3.13 -48.32 -17.99
C GLN A 177 -1.72 -48.05 -17.46
N GLN A 178 -0.96 -47.19 -18.13
CA GLN A 178 0.35 -46.74 -17.65
C GLN A 178 0.28 -45.40 -16.91
N GLY A 179 -0.90 -44.81 -16.70
CA GLY A 179 -1.05 -43.50 -16.04
C GLY A 179 -0.71 -42.31 -16.94
N ARG A 180 -0.63 -42.51 -18.27
CA ARG A 180 -0.37 -41.46 -19.28
C ARG A 180 -1.68 -40.89 -19.85
N TYR A 181 -2.51 -40.29 -19.00
CA TYR A 181 -3.89 -39.89 -19.36
C TYR A 181 -3.98 -38.86 -20.50
N ARG A 182 -3.04 -37.92 -20.65
CA ARG A 182 -3.07 -36.92 -21.74
C ARG A 182 -3.00 -37.58 -23.12
N LEU A 183 -2.06 -38.49 -23.31
CA LEU A 183 -1.93 -39.23 -24.57
C LEU A 183 -3.15 -40.12 -24.79
N ALA A 184 -3.68 -40.74 -23.74
CA ALA A 184 -4.92 -41.52 -23.81
C ALA A 184 -6.10 -40.65 -24.31
N ILE A 185 -6.30 -39.47 -23.71
CA ILE A 185 -7.35 -38.51 -24.08
C ILE A 185 -7.19 -38.06 -25.54
N ALA A 186 -5.97 -37.70 -25.97
CA ALA A 186 -5.72 -37.28 -27.35
C ALA A 186 -6.05 -38.39 -28.37
N ARG A 187 -5.68 -39.64 -28.09
CA ARG A 187 -6.00 -40.78 -28.98
C ARG A 187 -7.49 -41.11 -28.99
N ALA A 188 -8.17 -41.00 -27.85
CA ALA A 188 -9.61 -41.21 -27.77
C ALA A 188 -10.41 -40.11 -28.50
N HIS A 189 -9.98 -38.85 -28.44
CA HIS A 189 -10.56 -37.79 -29.29
C HIS A 189 -10.33 -38.04 -30.78
N GLN A 190 -9.12 -38.50 -31.16
CA GLN A 190 -8.86 -38.88 -32.55
C GLN A 190 -9.79 -40.00 -33.03
N ALA A 191 -10.15 -40.94 -32.15
CA ALA A 191 -11.12 -41.99 -32.43
C ALA A 191 -12.56 -41.44 -32.56
N LEU A 192 -12.97 -40.49 -31.71
CA LEU A 192 -14.28 -39.83 -31.82
C LEU A 192 -14.45 -39.00 -33.10
N ILE A 193 -13.37 -38.40 -33.62
CA ILE A 193 -13.44 -37.69 -34.91
C ILE A 193 -13.77 -38.66 -36.06
N GLN A 194 -13.34 -39.92 -35.95
CA GLN A 194 -13.62 -40.95 -36.96
C GLN A 194 -15.03 -41.53 -36.81
N ASP A 195 -15.50 -41.75 -35.57
CA ASP A 195 -16.84 -42.23 -35.27
C ASP A 195 -17.43 -41.52 -34.04
N PRO A 196 -18.13 -40.38 -34.24
CA PRO A 196 -18.72 -39.60 -33.15
C PRO A 196 -19.89 -40.29 -32.45
N LEU A 197 -20.45 -41.36 -33.02
CA LEU A 197 -21.62 -42.07 -32.49
C LEU A 197 -21.24 -43.22 -31.56
N ARG A 198 -19.95 -43.54 -31.44
CA ARG A 198 -19.45 -44.65 -30.61
C ARG A 198 -19.42 -44.29 -29.12
N GLU A 199 -20.53 -44.55 -28.44
CA GLU A 199 -20.73 -44.26 -27.01
C GLU A 199 -19.60 -44.81 -26.11
N THR A 200 -19.03 -45.97 -26.45
CA THR A 200 -17.93 -46.60 -25.69
C THR A 200 -16.67 -45.73 -25.60
N ILE A 201 -16.40 -44.84 -26.57
CA ILE A 201 -15.23 -43.97 -26.55
C ILE A 201 -15.44 -42.80 -25.56
N TYR A 202 -16.66 -42.25 -25.50
CA TYR A 202 -17.03 -41.24 -24.50
C TYR A 202 -16.90 -41.79 -23.08
N VAL A 203 -17.34 -43.03 -22.85
CA VAL A 203 -17.19 -43.69 -21.54
C VAL A 203 -15.71 -43.77 -21.13
N ARG A 204 -14.80 -44.11 -22.05
CA ARG A 204 -13.36 -44.15 -21.76
C ARG A 204 -12.80 -42.75 -21.47
N LEU A 205 -13.17 -41.74 -22.26
CA LEU A 205 -12.79 -40.34 -22.00
C LEU A 205 -13.26 -39.84 -20.62
N MET A 206 -14.51 -40.14 -20.24
CA MET A 206 -15.03 -39.82 -18.91
C MET A 206 -14.17 -40.44 -17.82
N LEU A 207 -13.78 -41.71 -17.97
CA LEU A 207 -12.91 -42.40 -17.01
C LEU A 207 -11.50 -41.79 -17.00
N TYR A 208 -10.91 -41.49 -18.16
CA TYR A 208 -9.56 -40.90 -18.23
C TYR A 208 -9.50 -39.54 -17.53
N HIS A 209 -10.48 -38.65 -17.76
CA HIS A 209 -10.57 -37.35 -17.08
C HIS A 209 -10.81 -37.51 -15.57
N TYR A 210 -11.65 -38.47 -15.18
CA TYR A 210 -11.91 -38.72 -13.76
C TYR A 210 -10.66 -39.21 -13.02
N TYR A 211 -9.95 -40.19 -13.58
CA TYR A 211 -8.73 -40.74 -12.98
C TYR A 211 -7.52 -39.80 -13.11
N SER A 212 -7.57 -38.79 -13.99
CA SER A 212 -6.60 -37.68 -14.02
C SER A 212 -6.92 -36.55 -13.03
N GLY A 213 -7.99 -36.66 -12.24
CA GLY A 213 -8.39 -35.67 -11.23
C GLY A 213 -9.34 -34.57 -11.74
N GLU A 214 -9.83 -34.66 -12.97
CA GLU A 214 -10.67 -33.65 -13.63
C GLU A 214 -12.15 -34.06 -13.64
N GLN A 215 -12.77 -34.13 -12.46
CA GLN A 215 -14.16 -34.56 -12.33
C GLN A 215 -15.14 -33.72 -13.17
N ALA A 216 -14.94 -32.39 -13.23
CA ALA A 216 -15.80 -31.49 -14.01
C ALA A 216 -15.73 -31.80 -15.51
N GLN A 217 -14.52 -32.04 -16.04
CA GLN A 217 -14.32 -32.34 -17.45
C GLN A 217 -14.92 -33.70 -17.83
N ALA A 218 -14.82 -34.69 -16.94
CA ALA A 218 -15.49 -35.98 -17.12
C ALA A 218 -17.02 -35.83 -17.28
N LEU A 219 -17.65 -34.95 -16.50
CA LEU A 219 -19.09 -34.68 -16.62
C LEU A 219 -19.44 -33.89 -17.89
N ARG A 220 -18.56 -33.00 -18.37
CA ARG A 220 -18.75 -32.32 -19.67
C ARG A 220 -18.73 -33.30 -20.83
N VAL A 221 -17.83 -34.28 -20.83
CA VAL A 221 -17.78 -35.34 -21.86
C VAL A 221 -19.08 -36.14 -21.89
N TYR A 222 -19.70 -36.38 -20.74
CA TYR A 222 -21.02 -37.02 -20.68
C TYR A 222 -22.12 -36.17 -21.32
N GLU A 223 -22.18 -34.86 -21.02
CA GLU A 223 -23.20 -33.98 -21.63
C GLU A 223 -22.98 -33.87 -23.15
N GLN A 224 -21.73 -33.83 -23.62
CA GLN A 224 -21.43 -33.90 -25.06
C GLN A 224 -21.91 -35.21 -25.69
N CYS A 225 -21.67 -36.36 -25.05
CA CYS A 225 -22.15 -37.65 -25.52
C CYS A 225 -23.68 -37.69 -25.64
N LYS A 226 -24.38 -37.21 -24.60
CA LYS A 226 -25.83 -37.11 -24.56
C LYS A 226 -26.37 -36.21 -25.66
N GLN A 227 -25.73 -35.07 -25.91
CA GLN A 227 -26.12 -34.16 -26.97
C GLN A 227 -25.95 -34.80 -28.35
N VAL A 228 -24.78 -35.38 -28.66
CA VAL A 228 -24.52 -36.02 -29.96
C VAL A 228 -25.48 -37.19 -30.23
N LEU A 229 -25.73 -38.05 -29.24
CA LEU A 229 -26.68 -39.17 -29.40
C LEU A 229 -28.13 -38.69 -29.54
N SER A 230 -28.51 -37.60 -28.86
CA SER A 230 -29.83 -37.00 -29.00
C SER A 230 -30.00 -36.35 -30.38
N ASP A 231 -29.00 -35.61 -30.85
CA ASP A 231 -29.09 -34.85 -32.10
C ASP A 231 -29.06 -35.77 -33.33
N GLU A 232 -28.20 -36.81 -33.33
CA GLU A 232 -27.98 -37.66 -34.51
C GLU A 232 -28.87 -38.92 -34.52
N LEU A 233 -29.19 -39.49 -33.36
CA LEU A 233 -29.91 -40.77 -33.24
C LEU A 233 -31.24 -40.64 -32.46
N ASN A 234 -31.53 -39.50 -31.84
CA ASN A 234 -32.70 -39.26 -30.99
C ASN A 234 -32.86 -40.31 -29.87
N VAL A 235 -31.73 -40.75 -29.32
CA VAL A 235 -31.66 -41.72 -28.22
C VAL A 235 -30.88 -41.15 -27.03
N ALA A 236 -31.22 -41.59 -25.82
CA ALA A 236 -30.47 -41.25 -24.62
C ALA A 236 -29.25 -42.18 -24.44
N PRO A 237 -28.21 -41.75 -23.71
CA PRO A 237 -27.08 -42.62 -23.35
C PRO A 237 -27.54 -43.91 -22.66
N MET A 238 -26.81 -45.00 -22.88
CA MET A 238 -27.08 -46.31 -22.27
C MET A 238 -27.15 -46.23 -20.74
N ALA A 239 -27.91 -47.14 -20.14
CA ALA A 239 -28.04 -47.23 -18.68
C ALA A 239 -26.68 -47.43 -17.97
N ALA A 240 -25.73 -48.12 -18.61
CA ALA A 240 -24.36 -48.30 -18.11
C ALA A 240 -23.59 -46.96 -18.05
N THR A 241 -23.69 -46.12 -19.08
CA THR A 241 -23.07 -44.79 -19.16
C THR A 241 -23.64 -43.84 -18.12
N ASN A 242 -24.97 -43.85 -17.93
CA ASN A 242 -25.63 -43.10 -16.86
C ASN A 242 -25.15 -43.50 -15.46
N ARG A 243 -24.94 -44.80 -15.20
CA ARG A 243 -24.39 -45.28 -13.93
C ARG A 243 -22.97 -44.77 -13.70
N ILE A 244 -22.12 -44.74 -14.73
CA ILE A 244 -20.76 -44.20 -14.62
C ILE A 244 -20.81 -42.70 -14.30
N ARG A 245 -21.65 -41.91 -14.98
CA ARG A 245 -21.88 -40.50 -14.63
C ARG A 245 -22.29 -40.33 -13.17
N ASP A 246 -23.26 -41.10 -12.70
CA ASP A 246 -23.73 -40.99 -11.30
C ASP A 246 -22.63 -41.35 -10.30
N GLN A 247 -21.81 -42.36 -10.62
CA GLN A 247 -20.66 -42.74 -9.80
C GLN A 247 -19.55 -41.68 -9.80
N ILE A 248 -19.29 -41.03 -10.94
CA ILE A 248 -18.37 -39.89 -11.05
C ILE A 248 -18.88 -38.73 -10.21
N ASN A 249 -20.16 -38.37 -10.35
CA ASN A 249 -20.77 -37.23 -9.67
C ASN A 249 -20.79 -37.42 -8.14
N THR A 250 -21.09 -38.62 -7.68
CA THR A 250 -21.11 -38.97 -6.24
C THR A 250 -19.75 -39.33 -5.65
N GLY A 251 -18.71 -39.36 -6.48
CA GLY A 251 -17.39 -39.89 -6.09
C GLY A 251 -17.42 -41.37 -5.72
N SER A 252 -18.49 -42.14 -5.96
CA SER A 252 -18.52 -43.56 -5.58
C SER A 252 -17.70 -44.46 -6.51
N LEU A 253 -16.96 -43.87 -7.46
CA LEU A 253 -16.16 -44.56 -8.48
C LEU A 253 -14.90 -45.28 -7.95
N TRP A 254 -14.64 -45.29 -6.64
CA TRP A 254 -13.65 -46.18 -5.99
C TRP A 254 -14.23 -47.38 -5.20
N LYS A 255 -15.55 -47.43 -4.94
CA LYS A 255 -16.24 -48.47 -4.13
C LYS A 255 -16.85 -49.71 -4.83
N SER A 256 -16.66 -49.93 -6.13
CA SER A 256 -17.28 -51.03 -6.91
C SER A 256 -16.25 -52.10 -7.25
N GLU A 257 -16.65 -53.37 -7.16
CA GLU A 257 -15.81 -54.55 -7.35
C GLU A 257 -15.43 -54.81 -8.83
N GLU A 258 -16.10 -54.16 -9.80
CA GLU A 258 -15.91 -54.40 -11.25
C GLU A 258 -15.07 -53.32 -11.97
N ARG A 259 -14.10 -52.66 -11.32
CA ARG A 259 -13.42 -51.50 -11.93
C ARG A 259 -12.02 -51.78 -12.48
N PRO A 260 -11.67 -51.26 -13.66
CA PRO A 260 -10.27 -51.13 -14.05
C PRO A 260 -9.58 -50.17 -13.07
N LEU A 261 -8.65 -50.69 -12.29
CA LEU A 261 -7.75 -49.91 -11.44
C LEU A 261 -6.71 -49.25 -12.35
N TYR A 262 -7.05 -48.09 -12.93
CA TYR A 262 -6.02 -47.27 -13.59
C TYR A 262 -5.09 -46.68 -12.51
N PRO A 263 -3.76 -46.71 -12.71
CA PRO A 263 -2.82 -46.16 -11.74
C PRO A 263 -3.02 -44.65 -11.60
N PRO A 264 -2.62 -44.03 -10.46
CA PRO A 264 -2.58 -42.57 -10.37
C PRO A 264 -1.76 -41.98 -11.53
N PRO A 265 -2.07 -40.76 -11.99
CA PRO A 265 -1.33 -40.12 -13.07
C PRO A 265 0.17 -40.15 -12.76
N ILE A 266 1.01 -40.52 -13.74
CA ILE A 266 2.48 -40.48 -13.54
C ILE A 266 2.93 -39.07 -13.13
N TYR A 267 2.17 -38.06 -13.56
CA TYR A 267 2.35 -36.67 -13.20
C TYR A 267 1.37 -36.33 -12.07
N ASP A 268 1.78 -36.57 -10.82
CA ASP A 268 1.02 -36.08 -9.67
C ASP A 268 1.14 -34.55 -9.67
N GLY A 269 0.04 -33.86 -9.99
CA GLY A 269 -0.06 -32.40 -9.88
C GLY A 269 0.32 -31.54 -11.10
N LYS A 270 0.54 -32.06 -12.32
CA LYS A 270 0.80 -31.19 -13.49
C LYS A 270 0.10 -31.65 -14.76
N LEU A 271 -0.93 -30.91 -15.14
CA LEU A 271 -1.58 -30.97 -16.45
C LEU A 271 -0.72 -30.24 -17.50
N PHE A 272 -0.59 -30.86 -18.68
CA PHE A 272 0.09 -30.40 -19.90
C PHE A 272 1.63 -30.48 -19.92
N GLU A 273 2.17 -31.30 -20.83
CA GLU A 273 3.52 -31.19 -21.39
C GLU A 273 3.76 -29.74 -21.81
N VAL A 274 4.52 -29.03 -20.96
CA VAL A 274 5.49 -27.94 -21.15
C VAL A 274 5.08 -26.52 -21.63
N PRO A 275 3.80 -26.11 -21.60
CA PRO A 275 3.52 -24.69 -21.30
C PRO A 275 3.19 -24.43 -19.82
N TYR A 276 2.42 -25.29 -19.15
CA TYR A 276 1.94 -25.01 -17.77
C TYR A 276 2.95 -25.35 -16.67
N ALA A 277 3.89 -26.27 -16.88
CA ALA A 277 4.98 -26.52 -15.92
C ALA A 277 5.88 -25.29 -15.70
N LEU A 278 5.86 -24.34 -16.65
CA LEU A 278 6.53 -23.05 -16.56
C LEU A 278 5.75 -22.01 -15.74
N ASN A 279 4.56 -22.35 -15.23
CA ASN A 279 3.85 -21.57 -14.21
C ASN A 279 4.32 -21.94 -12.79
N GLU A 280 4.94 -23.11 -12.60
CA GLU A 280 5.59 -23.53 -11.36
C GLU A 280 7.07 -23.78 -11.61
N ILE A 281 7.78 -22.72 -11.98
CA ILE A 281 9.24 -22.74 -12.09
C ILE A 281 9.79 -23.13 -10.71
N PRO A 282 10.59 -24.20 -10.63
CA PRO A 282 11.24 -24.56 -9.39
C PRO A 282 12.02 -23.38 -8.82
N PHE A 283 11.87 -23.16 -7.51
CA PHE A 283 12.64 -22.12 -6.84
C PHE A 283 14.09 -22.61 -6.73
N ALA A 284 15.01 -21.98 -7.46
CA ALA A 284 16.41 -22.36 -7.49
C ALA A 284 17.32 -21.14 -7.67
N GLY A 285 18.54 -21.23 -7.13
CA GLY A 285 19.58 -20.22 -7.35
C GLY A 285 19.45 -18.96 -6.50
N ARG A 286 18.62 -19.00 -5.46
CA ARG A 286 18.34 -17.88 -4.53
C ARG A 286 18.51 -18.25 -3.06
N ASP A 287 19.26 -19.32 -2.79
CA ASP A 287 19.39 -19.88 -1.45
C ASP A 287 20.03 -18.90 -0.46
N ARG A 288 20.96 -18.06 -0.94
CA ARG A 288 21.64 -17.04 -0.12
C ARG A 288 20.69 -15.92 0.27
N GLU A 289 19.97 -15.37 -0.71
CA GLU A 289 18.99 -14.30 -0.53
C GLU A 289 17.82 -14.78 0.34
N TYR A 290 17.34 -16.00 0.12
CA TYR A 290 16.32 -16.63 0.95
C TYR A 290 16.79 -16.83 2.39
N ALA A 291 17.99 -17.40 2.60
CA ALA A 291 18.55 -17.59 3.94
C ALA A 291 18.76 -16.26 4.67
N TRP A 292 19.11 -15.19 3.94
CA TRP A 292 19.23 -13.84 4.48
C TRP A 292 17.86 -13.28 4.90
N LEU A 293 16.80 -13.41 4.10
CA LEU A 293 15.44 -13.01 4.51
C LEU A 293 14.97 -13.74 5.76
N VAL A 294 15.24 -15.04 5.86
CA VAL A 294 14.93 -15.85 7.04
C VAL A 294 15.73 -15.39 8.27
N SER A 295 16.99 -15.00 8.11
CA SER A 295 17.79 -14.49 9.23
C SER A 295 17.29 -13.12 9.71
N GLN A 296 16.90 -12.23 8.78
CA GLN A 296 16.31 -10.95 9.12
C GLN A 296 14.93 -11.09 9.77
N TRP A 297 14.12 -12.08 9.38
CA TRP A 297 12.89 -12.41 10.11
C TRP A 297 13.20 -12.73 11.58
N LYS A 298 14.24 -13.52 11.87
CA LYS A 298 14.57 -13.99 13.22
C LYS A 298 15.20 -12.91 14.10
N SER A 299 15.91 -11.96 13.50
CA SER A 299 16.47 -10.80 14.20
C SER A 299 15.37 -9.82 14.64
N HIS A 300 15.53 -9.07 15.72
CA HIS A 300 14.61 -7.97 16.09
C HIS A 300 15.15 -6.59 15.69
N GLU A 301 16.30 -6.53 15.00
CA GLU A 301 17.01 -5.28 14.71
C GLU A 301 16.36 -4.44 13.61
N LYS A 302 15.80 -5.07 12.57
CA LYS A 302 15.15 -4.37 11.44
C LYS A 302 13.69 -4.76 11.31
N GLN A 303 12.82 -3.76 11.34
CA GLN A 303 11.39 -3.91 11.08
C GLN A 303 11.04 -3.75 9.59
N LEU A 304 11.80 -2.95 8.84
CA LEU A 304 11.60 -2.75 7.39
C LEU A 304 12.76 -3.36 6.60
N ILE A 305 12.44 -4.07 5.51
CA ILE A 305 13.40 -4.68 4.60
C ILE A 305 13.10 -4.21 3.16
N LEU A 306 14.09 -3.64 2.49
CA LEU A 306 14.01 -3.18 1.11
C LEU A 306 14.70 -4.15 0.14
N LEU A 307 13.92 -4.69 -0.79
CA LEU A 307 14.36 -5.64 -1.81
C LEU A 307 14.32 -5.00 -3.21
N GLU A 308 15.49 -4.79 -3.80
CA GLU A 308 15.65 -4.19 -5.12
C GLU A 308 15.92 -5.25 -6.18
N GLY A 309 15.49 -4.99 -7.41
CA GLY A 309 15.91 -5.77 -8.57
C GLY A 309 15.23 -5.32 -9.85
N GLU A 310 15.75 -5.78 -10.98
CA GLU A 310 15.18 -5.47 -12.30
C GLU A 310 13.84 -6.18 -12.54
N THR A 311 13.13 -5.76 -13.58
CA THR A 311 11.90 -6.42 -14.02
C THR A 311 12.16 -7.92 -14.32
N GLY A 312 11.30 -8.81 -13.82
CA GLY A 312 11.36 -10.25 -14.13
C GLY A 312 12.48 -11.03 -13.41
N ILE A 313 13.28 -10.38 -12.56
CA ILE A 313 14.46 -10.99 -11.92
C ILE A 313 14.12 -12.04 -10.82
N GLY A 314 12.84 -12.17 -10.47
CA GLY A 314 12.34 -13.15 -9.50
C GLY A 314 12.02 -12.61 -8.09
N LYS A 315 11.84 -11.29 -7.92
CA LYS A 315 11.46 -10.66 -6.64
C LYS A 315 10.19 -11.28 -6.03
N SER A 316 9.09 -11.27 -6.80
CA SER A 316 7.79 -11.81 -6.38
C SER A 316 7.89 -13.28 -5.98
N ARG A 317 8.64 -14.09 -6.73
CA ARG A 317 8.80 -15.52 -6.47
C ARG A 317 9.58 -15.80 -5.18
N LEU A 318 10.62 -15.02 -4.91
CA LEU A 318 11.36 -15.09 -3.64
C LEU A 318 10.46 -14.74 -2.45
N LEU A 319 9.67 -13.68 -2.59
CA LEU A 319 8.73 -13.23 -1.55
C LEU A 319 7.58 -14.22 -1.33
N ASP A 320 7.03 -14.83 -2.38
CA ASP A 320 6.02 -15.89 -2.29
C ASP A 320 6.56 -17.09 -1.50
N THR A 321 7.77 -17.55 -1.84
CA THR A 321 8.43 -18.69 -1.16
C THR A 321 8.73 -18.35 0.31
N PHE A 322 9.12 -17.11 0.60
CA PHE A 322 9.33 -16.63 1.96
C PHE A 322 8.00 -16.54 2.75
N ALA A 323 6.92 -16.07 2.13
CA ALA A 323 5.60 -16.01 2.75
C ALA A 323 5.08 -17.40 3.16
N GLU A 324 5.30 -18.43 2.33
CA GLU A 324 4.98 -19.82 2.65
C GLU A 324 5.76 -20.33 3.86
N PHE A 325 7.05 -19.99 3.97
CA PHE A 325 7.84 -20.31 5.14
C PHE A 325 7.28 -19.65 6.41
N ILE A 326 6.88 -18.38 6.37
CA ILE A 326 6.27 -17.70 7.53
C ILE A 326 4.98 -18.40 7.97
N LYS A 327 4.12 -18.77 7.00
CA LYS A 327 2.91 -19.56 7.27
C LYS A 327 3.24 -20.91 7.91
N SER A 328 4.30 -21.58 7.48
CA SER A 328 4.76 -22.85 8.08
C SER A 328 5.24 -22.71 9.53
N GLN A 329 5.70 -21.52 9.94
CA GLN A 329 6.10 -21.22 11.32
C GLN A 329 4.92 -20.79 12.21
N GLY A 330 3.69 -20.79 11.68
CA GLY A 330 2.48 -20.43 12.43
C GLY A 330 2.19 -18.93 12.51
N ALA A 331 2.94 -18.09 11.77
CA ALA A 331 2.68 -16.66 11.65
C ALA A 331 1.90 -16.34 10.36
N GLN A 332 1.10 -15.26 10.34
CA GLN A 332 0.41 -14.83 9.12
C GLN A 332 1.30 -13.91 8.29
N ALA A 333 1.31 -14.13 6.97
CA ALA A 333 1.95 -13.25 6.00
C ALA A 333 0.88 -12.64 5.09
N LEU A 334 0.76 -11.31 5.11
CA LEU A 334 -0.11 -10.52 4.24
C LEU A 334 0.68 -10.12 3.00
N GLN A 335 0.25 -10.59 1.84
CA GLN A 335 0.85 -10.20 0.56
C GLN A 335 -0.02 -9.17 -0.13
N ILE A 336 0.59 -8.05 -0.50
CA ILE A 336 -0.02 -6.93 -1.21
C ILE A 336 0.76 -6.74 -2.51
N ARG A 337 0.07 -6.65 -3.65
CA ARG A 337 0.67 -6.31 -4.95
C ARG A 337 -0.05 -5.08 -5.49
N LEU A 338 0.70 -4.05 -5.90
CA LEU A 338 0.14 -2.79 -6.41
C LEU A 338 -0.07 -2.86 -7.93
N SER A 339 -1.29 -2.61 -8.42
CA SER A 339 -1.62 -2.60 -9.85
C SER A 339 -1.38 -1.23 -10.51
N ILE A 340 -1.41 -1.20 -11.85
CA ILE A 340 -1.21 0.00 -12.69
C ILE A 340 -2.42 0.94 -12.66
N THR A 341 -3.61 0.38 -12.42
CA THR A 341 -4.85 1.14 -12.34
C THR A 341 -5.17 1.64 -10.94
N ASP A 342 -4.36 1.27 -9.94
CA ASP A 342 -4.47 1.81 -8.60
C ASP A 342 -3.97 3.25 -8.62
N ASN A 343 -4.84 4.19 -9.02
CA ASN A 343 -4.56 5.62 -8.98
C ASN A 343 -4.36 6.14 -7.53
N THR A 344 -4.60 5.30 -6.51
CA THR A 344 -4.33 5.56 -5.09
C THR A 344 -3.76 4.31 -4.38
N PRO A 345 -2.43 4.13 -4.35
CA PRO A 345 -1.76 3.00 -3.67
C PRO A 345 -2.18 2.81 -2.20
N THR A 346 -2.53 3.91 -1.53
CA THR A 346 -3.06 3.94 -0.16
C THR A 346 -4.34 3.13 -0.01
N LYS A 347 -5.24 3.15 -1.01
CA LYS A 347 -6.51 2.40 -0.97
C LYS A 347 -6.28 0.90 -1.09
N ALA A 348 -5.36 0.48 -1.96
CA ALA A 348 -4.97 -0.93 -2.11
C ALA A 348 -4.37 -1.50 -0.81
N LEU A 349 -3.55 -0.69 -0.13
CA LEU A 349 -3.05 -0.98 1.21
C LEU A 349 -4.19 -1.16 2.23
N ILE A 350 -5.09 -0.18 2.33
CA ILE A 350 -6.23 -0.21 3.26
C ILE A 350 -7.10 -1.45 3.02
N ASN A 351 -7.53 -1.73 1.80
CA ASN A 351 -8.37 -2.88 1.50
C ASN A 351 -7.74 -4.21 1.93
N SER A 352 -6.42 -4.35 1.78
CA SER A 352 -5.68 -5.56 2.16
C SER A 352 -5.67 -5.80 3.68
N PHE A 353 -5.75 -4.73 4.48
CA PHE A 353 -5.85 -4.83 5.95
C PHE A 353 -7.23 -5.30 6.43
N GLY A 354 -8.27 -5.29 5.59
CA GLY A 354 -9.60 -5.77 5.95
C GLY A 354 -9.60 -7.21 6.49
N ASN A 355 -8.71 -8.06 5.96
CA ASN A 355 -8.55 -9.45 6.39
C ASN A 355 -8.07 -9.61 7.85
N LEU A 356 -7.50 -8.56 8.46
CA LEU A 356 -7.09 -8.54 9.87
C LEU A 356 -8.23 -8.14 10.82
N LEU A 357 -9.38 -7.70 10.30
CA LEU A 357 -10.53 -7.22 11.06
C LEU A 357 -11.46 -8.37 11.45
N THR A 358 -10.96 -9.23 12.34
CA THR A 358 -11.73 -10.32 12.95
C THR A 358 -12.54 -9.84 14.16
N GLU A 359 -13.56 -10.58 14.57
CA GLU A 359 -14.34 -10.26 15.78
C GLU A 359 -13.46 -10.23 17.04
N SER A 360 -12.41 -11.06 17.07
CA SER A 360 -11.43 -11.11 18.17
C SER A 360 -10.56 -9.85 18.27
N THR A 361 -10.20 -9.24 17.12
CA THR A 361 -9.39 -8.02 17.09
C THR A 361 -10.25 -6.78 17.29
N LEU A 362 -11.45 -6.74 16.68
CA LEU A 362 -12.38 -5.62 16.78
C LEU A 362 -12.94 -5.44 18.21
N SER A 363 -13.22 -6.54 18.94
CA SER A 363 -13.75 -6.47 20.30
C SER A 363 -12.79 -5.90 21.35
N LYS A 364 -11.50 -5.79 21.03
CA LYS A 364 -10.46 -5.22 21.91
C LYS A 364 -10.23 -3.72 21.72
N LEU A 365 -10.83 -3.14 20.68
CA LEU A 365 -10.68 -1.72 20.36
C LEU A 365 -11.76 -0.90 21.04
N SER A 366 -11.43 0.35 21.39
CA SER A 366 -12.41 1.28 21.93
C SER A 366 -13.50 1.61 20.90
N PRO A 367 -14.72 1.98 21.32
CA PRO A 367 -15.77 2.43 20.40
C PRO A 367 -15.34 3.61 19.51
N THR A 368 -14.46 4.49 20.02
CA THR A 368 -13.86 5.60 19.28
C THR A 368 -12.94 5.09 18.17
N ASN A 369 -12.04 4.14 18.48
CA ASN A 369 -11.14 3.53 17.48
C ASN A 369 -11.92 2.73 16.44
N LEU A 370 -12.99 2.04 16.85
CA LEU A 370 -13.89 1.34 15.92
C LEU A 370 -14.62 2.31 14.98
N SER A 371 -14.98 3.49 15.46
CA SER A 371 -15.62 4.52 14.62
C SER A 371 -14.63 5.16 13.64
N LEU A 372 -13.36 5.37 14.04
CA LEU A 372 -12.27 5.88 13.18
C LEU A 372 -11.84 4.86 12.13
N LEU A 373 -11.58 3.63 12.55
CA LEU A 373 -11.27 2.53 11.65
C LEU A 373 -12.47 2.25 10.75
N GLY A 374 -13.70 2.48 11.21
CA GLY A 374 -14.91 2.39 10.39
C GLY A 374 -14.99 3.45 9.26
N GLU A 375 -14.16 4.49 9.27
CA GLU A 375 -14.01 5.42 8.13
C GLU A 375 -13.06 4.89 7.06
N LEU A 376 -12.06 4.09 7.47
CA LEU A 376 -11.14 3.39 6.56
C LEU A 376 -11.70 2.05 6.07
N PHE A 377 -12.49 1.38 6.91
CA PHE A 377 -13.01 0.03 6.72
C PHE A 377 -14.54 0.02 6.87
N PRO A 378 -15.29 0.19 5.77
CA PRO A 378 -16.76 0.24 5.78
C PRO A 378 -17.43 -0.98 6.44
N GLU A 379 -16.75 -2.13 6.40
CA GLU A 379 -17.14 -3.40 7.01
C GLU A 379 -17.38 -3.30 8.53
N ILE A 380 -16.63 -2.42 9.21
CA ILE A 380 -16.77 -2.19 10.66
C ILE A 380 -18.09 -1.46 10.94
N ARG A 381 -18.48 -0.47 10.12
CA ARG A 381 -19.78 0.23 10.25
C ARG A 381 -20.96 -0.71 10.03
N ASN A 382 -20.83 -1.65 9.10
CA ASN A 382 -21.86 -2.67 8.85
C ASN A 382 -22.05 -3.62 10.04
N ARG A 383 -20.97 -3.98 10.73
CA ARG A 383 -21.02 -4.82 11.95
C ARG A 383 -21.47 -4.07 13.20
N TYR A 384 -21.11 -2.79 13.32
CA TYR A 384 -21.44 -1.94 14.47
C TYR A 384 -22.24 -0.70 14.02
N PRO A 385 -23.53 -0.84 13.71
CA PRO A 385 -24.35 0.27 13.22
C PRO A 385 -24.66 1.36 14.27
N SER A 386 -24.28 1.14 15.53
CA SER A 386 -24.50 2.06 16.67
C SER A 386 -23.18 2.64 17.21
N LEU A 387 -22.22 2.90 16.32
CA LEU A 387 -20.97 3.59 16.67
C LEU A 387 -21.21 5.08 16.95
N PRO A 388 -20.46 5.68 17.89
CA PRO A 388 -20.59 7.09 18.24
C PRO A 388 -20.22 7.97 17.04
N ILE A 389 -21.05 8.98 16.72
CA ILE A 389 -20.71 9.98 15.71
C ILE A 389 -19.52 10.77 16.22
N LEU A 390 -18.40 10.68 15.50
CA LEU A 390 -17.21 11.40 15.89
C LEU A 390 -17.30 12.87 15.45
N PRO A 391 -16.92 13.79 16.33
CA PRO A 391 -16.85 15.22 16.05
C PRO A 391 -15.73 15.53 15.06
N HIS A 392 -15.98 16.52 14.19
CA HIS A 392 -15.05 16.98 13.18
C HIS A 392 -13.89 17.74 13.82
N LEU A 393 -12.66 17.34 13.52
CA LEU A 393 -11.44 18.02 13.96
C LEU A 393 -10.79 18.76 12.79
N PRO A 394 -9.82 19.64 13.07
CA PRO A 394 -8.90 20.10 12.04
C PRO A 394 -8.21 18.90 11.37
N PRO A 395 -7.99 18.95 10.05
CA PRO A 395 -7.42 17.85 9.26
C PRO A 395 -6.20 17.14 9.78
N GLU A 396 -5.25 17.84 10.39
CA GLU A 396 -4.07 17.21 10.98
C GLU A 396 -4.41 16.42 12.25
N ALA A 397 -5.35 16.92 13.07
CA ALA A 397 -5.81 16.23 14.27
C ALA A 397 -6.69 15.03 13.92
N GLU A 398 -7.51 15.09 12.87
CA GLU A 398 -8.25 13.91 12.40
C GLU A 398 -7.33 12.89 11.73
N ARG A 399 -6.41 13.32 10.86
CA ARG A 399 -5.36 12.48 10.28
C ARG A 399 -4.62 11.75 11.39
N LEU A 400 -4.33 12.45 12.47
CA LEU A 400 -3.59 11.82 13.52
C LEU A 400 -4.42 10.93 14.43
N ARG A 401 -5.62 11.37 14.78
CA ARG A 401 -6.60 10.53 15.46
C ARG A 401 -6.78 9.21 14.71
N LEU A 402 -6.75 9.26 13.37
CA LEU A 402 -6.74 8.08 12.51
C LEU A 402 -5.43 7.29 12.60
N GLN A 403 -4.27 7.94 12.54
CA GLN A 403 -2.96 7.28 12.73
C GLN A 403 -2.82 6.60 14.10
N GLN A 404 -3.37 7.20 15.16
CA GLN A 404 -3.44 6.64 16.51
C GLN A 404 -4.30 5.37 16.50
N ALA A 405 -5.49 5.43 15.90
CA ALA A 405 -6.38 4.28 15.80
C ALA A 405 -5.74 3.13 14.99
N VAL A 406 -5.01 3.45 13.92
CA VAL A 406 -4.22 2.48 13.15
C VAL A 406 -3.06 1.93 13.99
N SER A 407 -2.36 2.76 14.76
CA SER A 407 -1.26 2.32 15.65
C SER A 407 -1.77 1.38 16.74
N ASP A 408 -2.87 1.74 17.42
CA ASP A 408 -3.50 0.92 18.46
C ASP A 408 -3.99 -0.41 17.89
N PHE A 409 -4.55 -0.40 16.68
CA PHE A 409 -4.94 -1.61 15.96
C PHE A 409 -3.74 -2.53 15.69
N VAL A 410 -2.65 -1.98 15.18
CA VAL A 410 -1.47 -2.75 14.77
C VAL A 410 -0.67 -3.27 15.97
N LYS A 411 -0.73 -2.60 17.12
CA LYS A 411 -0.13 -3.05 18.39
C LYS A 411 -0.85 -4.23 19.04
N LEU A 412 -2.03 -4.62 18.56
CA LEU A 412 -2.72 -5.79 19.10
C LEU A 412 -1.83 -7.04 18.92
N PRO A 413 -1.66 -7.89 19.95
CA PRO A 413 -0.75 -9.04 19.89
C PRO A 413 -1.05 -10.03 18.75
N GLU A 414 -2.33 -10.15 18.37
CA GLU A 414 -2.80 -10.99 17.26
C GLU A 414 -2.39 -10.45 15.88
N ILE A 415 -2.02 -9.16 15.81
CA ILE A 415 -1.65 -8.45 14.58
C ILE A 415 -0.13 -8.22 14.54
N ALA A 416 0.48 -7.86 15.67
CA ALA A 416 1.91 -7.57 15.78
C ALA A 416 2.83 -8.74 15.36
N SER A 417 2.33 -9.99 15.39
CA SER A 417 3.06 -11.17 14.92
C SER A 417 3.04 -11.36 13.39
N ASN A 418 2.34 -10.51 12.64
CA ASN A 418 2.13 -10.68 11.21
C ASN A 418 3.23 -9.98 10.39
N LEU A 419 3.57 -10.57 9.25
CA LEU A 419 4.50 -10.00 8.28
C LEU A 419 3.72 -9.37 7.13
N ILE A 420 4.02 -8.12 6.78
CA ILE A 420 3.54 -7.51 5.53
C ILE A 420 4.60 -7.70 4.45
N ILE A 421 4.17 -8.17 3.29
CA ILE A 421 4.98 -8.26 2.09
C ILE A 421 4.29 -7.42 1.02
N LEU A 422 4.93 -6.35 0.59
CA LEU A 422 4.44 -5.49 -0.48
C LEU A 422 5.32 -5.60 -1.71
N ASP A 423 4.73 -6.04 -2.81
CA ASP A 423 5.37 -6.12 -4.11
C ASP A 423 5.10 -4.88 -4.96
N ASP A 424 6.02 -4.56 -5.86
CA ASP A 424 5.96 -3.40 -6.77
C ASP A 424 5.84 -2.04 -6.04
N ALA A 425 6.54 -1.87 -4.92
CA ALA A 425 6.59 -0.68 -4.06
C ALA A 425 7.12 0.60 -4.75
N HIS A 426 7.73 0.49 -5.93
CA HIS A 426 8.07 1.63 -6.79
C HIS A 426 6.82 2.41 -7.27
N ARG A 427 5.62 1.85 -7.08
CA ARG A 427 4.34 2.50 -7.36
C ARG A 427 3.76 3.27 -6.17
N LEU A 428 4.42 3.26 -5.00
CA LEU A 428 3.94 3.98 -3.82
C LEU A 428 4.10 5.49 -4.01
N ASP A 429 3.03 6.23 -3.72
CA ASP A 429 3.06 7.68 -3.58
C ASP A 429 3.57 8.09 -2.19
N ALA A 430 3.74 9.40 -1.97
CA ALA A 430 4.25 9.92 -0.69
C ALA A 430 3.35 9.55 0.50
N ASP A 431 2.03 9.58 0.30
CA ASP A 431 1.05 9.29 1.35
C ASP A 431 1.09 7.81 1.76
N ALA A 432 1.19 6.89 0.79
CA ALA A 432 1.33 5.46 1.06
C ALA A 432 2.67 5.12 1.71
N VAL A 433 3.75 5.81 1.33
CA VAL A 433 5.07 5.67 1.99
C VAL A 433 5.00 6.10 3.47
N GLU A 434 4.27 7.16 3.80
CA GLU A 434 4.06 7.56 5.20
C GLU A 434 3.24 6.54 5.99
N LEU A 435 2.21 5.94 5.38
CA LEU A 435 1.46 4.85 6.01
C LEU A 435 2.37 3.64 6.29
N ILE A 436 3.20 3.24 5.33
CA ILE A 436 4.18 2.16 5.49
C ILE A 436 5.17 2.48 6.62
N LYS A 437 5.62 3.73 6.72
CA LYS A 437 6.51 4.21 7.78
C LYS A 437 5.88 4.10 9.17
N LEU A 438 4.57 4.37 9.28
CA LEU A 438 3.84 4.22 10.54
C LEU A 438 3.69 2.73 10.92
N LEU A 439 3.36 1.89 9.96
CA LEU A 439 3.21 0.44 10.17
C LEU A 439 4.53 -0.24 10.55
N SER A 440 5.66 0.21 9.97
CA SER A 440 6.99 -0.35 10.24
C SER A 440 7.56 -0.02 11.62
N GLN A 441 6.82 0.72 12.45
CA GLN A 441 7.17 0.94 13.86
C GLN A 441 6.78 -0.23 14.77
N SER A 442 5.75 -1.00 14.38
CA SER A 442 5.15 -2.05 15.21
C SER A 442 5.05 -3.42 14.51
N MET A 443 5.29 -3.49 13.20
CA MET A 443 5.25 -4.72 12.42
C MET A 443 6.43 -4.84 11.46
N LYS A 444 6.76 -6.09 11.11
CA LYS A 444 7.73 -6.36 10.07
C LYS A 444 7.14 -6.19 8.68
N ILE A 445 7.87 -5.50 7.81
CA ILE A 445 7.47 -5.20 6.45
C ILE A 445 8.62 -5.49 5.49
N VAL A 446 8.32 -6.18 4.39
CA VAL A 446 9.24 -6.38 3.26
C VAL A 446 8.67 -5.67 2.04
N LEU A 447 9.43 -4.75 1.46
CA LEU A 447 9.06 -4.02 0.25
C LEU A 447 9.93 -4.47 -0.93
N SER A 448 9.31 -4.79 -2.06
CA SER A 448 9.99 -5.11 -3.31
C SER A 448 9.83 -3.96 -4.30
N TYR A 449 10.90 -3.49 -4.95
CA TYR A 449 10.83 -2.40 -5.92
C TYR A 449 11.79 -2.58 -7.11
N ARG A 450 11.61 -1.73 -8.14
CA ARG A 450 12.42 -1.71 -9.36
C ARG A 450 13.41 -0.56 -9.33
N GLY A 451 14.71 -0.85 -9.37
CA GLY A 451 15.74 0.19 -9.29
C GLY A 451 15.64 1.24 -10.39
N GLU A 452 15.28 0.82 -11.61
CA GLU A 452 15.09 1.68 -12.79
C GLU A 452 13.94 2.70 -12.62
N ASP A 453 12.87 2.31 -11.94
CA ASP A 453 11.66 3.12 -11.74
C ASP A 453 11.68 3.90 -10.41
N THR A 454 12.76 3.80 -9.62
CA THR A 454 12.86 4.38 -8.28
C THR A 454 14.11 5.25 -8.15
N PRO A 455 14.14 6.46 -8.76
CA PRO A 455 15.27 7.38 -8.65
C PRO A 455 15.52 7.81 -7.19
N ALA A 456 16.67 8.43 -6.91
CA ALA A 456 17.01 8.88 -5.55
C ALA A 456 15.96 9.83 -4.94
N GLU A 457 15.26 10.60 -5.78
CA GLU A 457 14.20 11.55 -5.41
C GLU A 457 12.85 10.88 -5.12
N HIS A 458 12.70 9.57 -5.39
CA HIS A 458 11.45 8.86 -5.19
C HIS A 458 11.09 8.79 -3.68
N PRO A 459 9.81 8.99 -3.28
CA PRO A 459 9.39 9.04 -1.87
C PRO A 459 9.87 7.83 -1.04
N LEU A 460 9.84 6.63 -1.63
CA LEU A 460 10.36 5.40 -1.03
C LEU A 460 11.85 5.51 -0.66
N ARG A 461 12.70 5.93 -1.60
CA ARG A 461 14.16 6.06 -1.38
C ARG A 461 14.50 7.22 -0.44
N MET A 462 13.79 8.33 -0.55
CA MET A 462 13.94 9.47 0.36
C MET A 462 13.62 9.12 1.81
N THR A 463 12.63 8.26 2.04
CA THR A 463 12.14 7.94 3.39
C THR A 463 12.91 6.80 4.04
N PHE A 464 13.24 5.76 3.27
CA PHE A 464 13.78 4.50 3.81
C PHE A 464 15.24 4.24 3.42
N GLY A 465 15.83 5.04 2.53
CA GLY A 465 17.23 4.92 2.11
C GLY A 465 17.44 3.91 0.97
N GLU A 466 18.66 3.37 0.91
CA GLU A 466 19.10 2.39 -0.11
C GLU A 466 18.60 0.97 0.17
N SER A 467 18.65 0.10 -0.84
CA SER A 467 18.22 -1.29 -0.72
C SER A 467 19.06 -2.09 0.28
N ASP A 468 18.39 -3.00 1.00
CA ASP A 468 19.05 -3.94 1.90
C ASP A 468 19.53 -5.20 1.16
N LEU A 469 18.80 -5.59 0.12
CA LEU A 469 19.06 -6.77 -0.68
C LEU A 469 18.75 -6.50 -2.15
N SER A 470 19.76 -6.62 -3.02
CA SER A 470 19.61 -6.46 -4.47
C SER A 470 19.66 -7.82 -5.18
N LEU A 471 18.66 -8.13 -6.00
CA LEU A 471 18.60 -9.36 -6.81
C LEU A 471 19.28 -9.16 -8.16
N HIS A 472 20.17 -10.10 -8.49
CA HIS A 472 20.96 -10.10 -9.73
C HIS A 472 20.54 -11.26 -10.64
N ALA A 473 20.95 -11.27 -11.91
CA ALA A 473 20.66 -12.37 -12.83
C ALA A 473 21.07 -13.75 -12.26
N LEU A 474 20.30 -14.78 -12.59
CA LEU A 474 20.60 -16.16 -12.18
C LEU A 474 21.87 -16.65 -12.88
N SER A 475 22.65 -17.44 -12.15
CA SER A 475 23.79 -18.15 -12.71
C SER A 475 23.35 -19.22 -13.73
N VAL A 476 24.28 -19.62 -14.60
CA VAL A 476 24.07 -20.75 -15.53
C VAL A 476 23.72 -22.02 -14.75
N GLU A 477 24.36 -22.25 -13.60
CA GLU A 477 24.12 -23.42 -12.73
C GLU A 477 22.69 -23.40 -12.15
N SER A 478 22.19 -22.21 -11.79
CA SER A 478 20.82 -22.02 -11.30
C SER A 478 19.79 -22.32 -12.39
N ILE A 479 20.01 -21.83 -13.61
CA ILE A 479 19.13 -22.09 -14.76
C ILE A 479 19.17 -23.58 -15.14
N GLN A 480 20.34 -24.20 -15.08
CA GLN A 480 20.49 -25.64 -15.28
C GLN A 480 19.71 -26.43 -14.22
N SER A 481 19.76 -26.04 -12.94
CA SER A 481 18.98 -26.67 -11.88
C SER A 481 17.47 -26.61 -12.16
N ILE A 482 16.97 -25.44 -12.59
CA ILE A 482 15.57 -25.24 -12.97
C ILE A 482 15.18 -26.19 -14.12
N ILE A 483 15.97 -26.22 -15.19
CA ILE A 483 15.68 -27.07 -16.36
C ILE A 483 15.78 -28.55 -16.01
N ASN A 484 16.75 -28.94 -15.19
CA ASN A 484 16.89 -30.33 -14.75
C ASN A 484 15.69 -30.78 -13.89
N GLN A 485 15.18 -29.91 -13.03
CA GLN A 485 13.98 -30.19 -12.23
C GLN A 485 12.69 -30.23 -13.08
N LEU A 486 12.62 -29.43 -14.15
CA LEU A 486 11.49 -29.42 -15.08
C LEU A 486 11.51 -30.61 -16.05
N SER A 487 12.69 -31.04 -16.49
CA SER A 487 12.88 -32.13 -17.46
C SER A 487 13.07 -33.51 -16.80
N GLY A 488 13.52 -33.55 -15.55
CA GLY A 488 13.84 -34.79 -14.83
C GLY A 488 15.22 -35.38 -15.15
N GLU A 489 16.04 -34.69 -15.94
CA GLU A 489 17.35 -35.15 -16.42
C GLU A 489 18.30 -33.98 -16.73
N GLU A 490 19.60 -34.26 -16.85
CA GLU A 490 20.62 -33.20 -17.02
C GLU A 490 20.65 -32.63 -18.45
N ASN A 491 20.24 -31.36 -18.59
CA ASN A 491 20.10 -30.68 -19.89
C ASN A 491 21.02 -29.45 -20.01
N PHE A 492 22.34 -29.67 -19.93
CA PHE A 492 23.35 -28.60 -19.93
C PHE A 492 23.35 -27.74 -21.20
N SER A 493 23.21 -28.35 -22.39
CA SER A 493 23.24 -27.61 -23.65
C SER A 493 22.09 -26.60 -23.77
N ILE A 494 20.87 -27.03 -23.40
CA ILE A 494 19.67 -26.19 -23.41
C ILE A 494 19.79 -25.10 -22.34
N ALA A 495 20.28 -25.44 -21.14
CA ALA A 495 20.46 -24.48 -20.05
C ALA A 495 21.49 -23.39 -20.37
N SER A 496 22.63 -23.75 -20.97
CA SER A 496 23.66 -22.77 -21.36
C SER A 496 23.15 -21.80 -22.41
N GLN A 497 22.41 -22.29 -23.42
CA GLN A 497 21.84 -21.44 -24.48
C GLN A 497 20.76 -20.51 -23.94
N ILE A 498 19.85 -21.03 -23.12
CA ILE A 498 18.81 -20.22 -22.48
C ILE A 498 19.44 -19.17 -21.56
N SER A 499 20.48 -19.51 -20.81
CA SER A 499 21.18 -18.56 -19.93
C SER A 499 21.89 -17.45 -20.71
N GLU A 500 22.54 -17.77 -21.82
CA GLU A 500 23.24 -16.80 -22.67
C GLU A 500 22.25 -15.83 -23.33
N GLN A 501 21.13 -16.34 -23.87
CA GLN A 501 20.13 -15.54 -24.57
C GLN A 501 19.23 -14.73 -23.63
N SER A 502 18.95 -15.23 -22.43
CA SER A 502 18.16 -14.52 -21.41
C SER A 502 18.98 -13.56 -20.55
N GLY A 503 20.31 -13.54 -20.69
CA GLY A 503 21.21 -12.80 -19.79
C GLY A 503 21.10 -13.26 -18.32
N GLY A 504 20.60 -14.47 -18.08
CA GLY A 504 20.34 -15.01 -16.74
C GLY A 504 19.04 -14.50 -16.08
N ASN A 505 18.21 -13.70 -16.76
CA ASN A 505 16.96 -13.22 -16.17
C ASN A 505 15.87 -14.33 -16.25
N PRO A 506 15.29 -14.77 -15.11
CA PRO A 506 14.37 -15.89 -15.06
C PRO A 506 13.12 -15.72 -15.93
N LEU A 507 12.53 -14.52 -16.00
CA LEU A 507 11.33 -14.28 -16.81
C LEU A 507 11.63 -14.48 -18.30
N PHE A 508 12.76 -13.94 -18.77
CA PHE A 508 13.21 -14.13 -20.15
C PHE A 508 13.57 -15.59 -20.43
N ALA A 509 14.27 -16.25 -19.50
CA ALA A 509 14.63 -17.68 -19.64
C ALA A 509 13.39 -18.57 -19.79
N VAL A 510 12.34 -18.29 -19.02
CA VAL A 510 11.09 -19.05 -19.06
C VAL A 510 10.29 -18.75 -20.31
N THR A 511 10.21 -17.47 -20.71
CA THR A 511 9.53 -17.06 -21.94
C THR A 511 10.19 -17.68 -23.17
N LEU A 512 11.53 -17.70 -23.19
CA LEU A 512 12.32 -18.35 -24.22
C LEU A 512 12.06 -19.85 -24.28
N LEU A 513 12.03 -20.51 -23.11
CA LEU A 513 11.74 -21.93 -23.00
C LEU A 513 10.31 -22.25 -23.49
N GLN A 514 9.31 -21.44 -23.14
CA GLN A 514 7.93 -21.56 -23.66
C GLN A 514 7.90 -21.43 -25.18
N HIS A 515 8.55 -20.40 -25.73
CA HIS A 515 8.62 -20.16 -27.16
C HIS A 515 9.25 -21.34 -27.93
N MET A 516 10.30 -21.94 -27.37
CA MET A 516 10.96 -23.11 -27.96
C MET A 516 10.02 -24.33 -28.04
N PHE A 517 9.16 -24.54 -27.03
CA PHE A 517 8.13 -25.59 -27.08
C PHE A 517 7.00 -25.25 -28.07
N GLU A 518 6.53 -24.00 -28.10
CA GLU A 518 5.44 -23.56 -28.99
C GLU A 518 5.84 -23.65 -30.47
N THR A 519 7.08 -23.31 -30.78
CA THR A 519 7.62 -23.35 -32.15
C THR A 519 8.07 -24.73 -32.59
N GLY A 520 8.03 -25.73 -31.70
CA GLY A 520 8.50 -27.10 -31.95
C GLY A 520 10.02 -27.24 -32.02
N GLN A 521 10.77 -26.20 -31.64
CA GLN A 521 12.24 -26.23 -31.53
C GLN A 521 12.73 -27.13 -30.40
N LEU A 522 11.92 -27.27 -29.35
CA LEU A 522 12.12 -28.17 -28.22
C LEU A 522 10.86 -29.03 -28.06
N PHE A 523 11.02 -30.35 -27.93
CA PHE A 523 9.90 -31.29 -27.80
C PHE A 523 10.26 -32.44 -26.84
N VAL A 524 9.23 -33.13 -26.35
CA VAL A 524 9.40 -34.33 -25.52
C VAL A 524 9.34 -35.56 -26.41
N ASP A 525 10.40 -36.37 -26.41
CA ASP A 525 10.50 -37.57 -27.23
C ASP A 525 9.64 -38.74 -26.69
N SER A 526 9.65 -39.87 -27.40
CA SER A 526 8.89 -41.06 -27.01
C SER A 526 9.34 -41.72 -25.69
N GLU A 527 10.55 -41.40 -25.21
CA GLU A 527 11.10 -41.87 -23.94
C GLU A 527 10.78 -40.91 -22.78
N GLY A 528 10.25 -39.71 -23.07
CA GLY A 528 9.96 -38.67 -22.08
C GLY A 528 11.07 -37.64 -21.94
N LYS A 529 12.05 -37.63 -22.85
CA LYS A 529 13.23 -36.77 -22.81
C LYS A 529 13.09 -35.50 -23.62
N TRP A 530 13.78 -34.44 -23.20
CA TRP A 530 13.76 -33.16 -23.93
C TRP A 530 14.75 -33.21 -25.10
N GLU A 531 14.25 -33.11 -26.34
CA GLU A 531 15.05 -33.08 -27.56
C GLU A 531 14.83 -31.79 -28.36
N THR A 532 15.88 -31.34 -29.05
CA THR A 532 15.83 -30.14 -29.91
C THR A 532 15.78 -30.49 -31.39
N SER A 533 14.92 -29.83 -32.16
CA SER A 533 14.82 -30.05 -33.62
C SER A 533 15.94 -29.33 -34.39
N GLY A 534 17.12 -29.94 -34.52
CA GLY A 534 18.21 -29.44 -35.38
C GLY A 534 18.81 -28.09 -34.97
N GLN A 535 19.52 -27.41 -35.90
CA GLN A 535 20.13 -26.09 -35.65
C GLN A 535 19.06 -25.06 -35.28
N LEU A 536 19.01 -24.70 -34.00
CA LEU A 536 18.18 -23.64 -33.45
C LEU A 536 18.40 -22.35 -34.26
N SER A 537 17.33 -21.82 -34.86
CA SER A 537 17.40 -20.58 -35.62
C SER A 537 17.77 -19.42 -34.69
N THR A 538 18.79 -18.65 -35.06
CA THR A 538 19.30 -17.48 -34.33
C THR A 538 18.38 -16.25 -34.35
N SER A 539 17.15 -16.36 -34.86
CA SER A 539 16.19 -15.25 -34.88
C SER A 539 15.17 -15.40 -33.77
N LEU A 540 15.52 -14.89 -32.59
CA LEU A 540 14.58 -14.70 -31.48
C LEU A 540 14.10 -13.24 -31.46
N PRO A 541 12.86 -12.96 -31.00
CA PRO A 541 12.35 -11.60 -30.85
C PRO A 541 13.27 -10.77 -29.95
N GLU A 542 13.52 -9.51 -30.32
CA GLU A 542 14.49 -8.66 -29.61
C GLU A 542 13.97 -8.22 -28.22
N THR A 543 12.66 -8.39 -27.93
CA THR A 543 12.06 -8.01 -26.63
C THR A 543 10.88 -8.90 -26.18
N LEU A 544 10.66 -8.98 -24.87
CA LEU A 544 9.48 -9.62 -24.23
C LEU A 544 8.15 -9.08 -24.79
N ARG A 545 8.14 -7.79 -25.15
CA ARG A 545 6.98 -7.10 -25.74
C ARG A 545 6.54 -7.75 -27.05
N GLU A 546 7.46 -8.03 -27.96
CA GLU A 546 7.15 -8.64 -29.26
C GLU A 546 6.58 -10.05 -29.10
N THR A 547 7.07 -10.80 -28.11
CA THR A 547 6.57 -12.15 -27.81
C THR A 547 5.13 -12.08 -27.28
N ILE A 548 4.84 -11.13 -26.39
CA ILE A 548 3.49 -10.88 -25.87
C ILE A 548 2.56 -10.40 -27.00
N GLU A 549 3.00 -9.46 -27.83
CA GLU A 549 2.23 -8.97 -28.98
C GLU A 549 1.90 -10.09 -29.97
N THR A 550 2.84 -11.01 -30.22
CA THR A 550 2.61 -12.19 -31.07
C THR A 550 1.56 -13.12 -30.47
N ARG A 551 1.63 -13.44 -29.17
CA ARG A 551 0.60 -14.23 -28.48
C ARG A 551 -0.77 -13.56 -28.55
N LEU A 552 -0.82 -12.25 -28.38
CA LEU A 552 -2.02 -11.44 -28.46
C LEU A 552 -2.62 -11.36 -29.88
N GLN A 553 -1.83 -11.61 -30.93
CA GLN A 553 -2.31 -11.73 -32.32
C GLN A 553 -2.96 -13.09 -32.60
N HIS A 554 -2.64 -14.13 -31.82
CA HIS A 554 -3.18 -15.49 -32.02
C HIS A 554 -4.56 -15.72 -31.40
N ILE A 555 -5.03 -14.83 -30.53
CA ILE A 555 -6.40 -14.89 -29.98
C ILE A 555 -7.42 -14.26 -30.93
N ASN A 556 -8.64 -14.79 -30.93
CA ASN A 556 -9.69 -14.31 -31.82
C ASN A 556 -10.21 -12.92 -31.39
N ARG A 557 -10.94 -12.21 -32.28
CA ARG A 557 -11.43 -10.85 -31.99
C ARG A 557 -12.33 -10.74 -30.75
N ALA A 558 -13.10 -11.77 -30.43
CA ALA A 558 -14.01 -11.75 -29.29
C ALA A 558 -13.24 -11.92 -27.97
N GLN A 559 -12.29 -12.86 -27.92
CA GLN A 559 -11.33 -13.04 -26.82
C GLN A 559 -10.50 -11.76 -26.60
N ARG A 560 -9.99 -11.18 -27.69
CA ARG A 560 -9.22 -9.93 -27.63
C ARG A 560 -10.02 -8.77 -27.04
N GLN A 561 -11.29 -8.65 -27.41
CA GLN A 561 -12.18 -7.62 -26.84
C GLN A 561 -12.37 -7.81 -25.33
N VAL A 562 -12.55 -9.05 -24.85
CA VAL A 562 -12.66 -9.34 -23.41
C VAL A 562 -11.39 -8.94 -22.67
N LEU A 563 -10.23 -9.31 -23.22
CA LEU A 563 -8.93 -8.97 -22.64
C LEU A 563 -8.65 -7.45 -22.64
N ASP A 564 -9.04 -6.73 -23.69
CA ASP A 564 -8.90 -5.27 -23.76
C ASP A 564 -9.71 -4.58 -22.65
N TYR A 565 -10.95 -5.03 -22.42
CA TYR A 565 -11.80 -4.47 -21.34
C TYR A 565 -11.25 -4.81 -19.96
N ALA A 566 -10.79 -6.04 -19.75
CA ALA A 566 -10.10 -6.43 -18.53
C ALA A 566 -8.87 -5.56 -18.27
N ALA A 567 -8.08 -5.28 -19.29
CA ALA A 567 -6.91 -4.43 -19.20
C ALA A 567 -7.26 -2.96 -18.91
N ALA A 568 -8.34 -2.45 -19.51
CA ALA A 568 -8.81 -1.08 -19.27
C ALA A 568 -9.48 -0.89 -17.90
N ILE A 569 -10.01 -1.96 -17.28
CA ILE A 569 -10.50 -1.97 -15.90
C ILE A 569 -9.33 -1.95 -14.91
N GLY A 570 -8.27 -2.73 -15.19
CA GLY A 570 -7.10 -2.78 -14.32
C GLY A 570 -6.36 -4.10 -14.19
N GLY A 571 -6.67 -5.07 -15.05
CA GLY A 571 -6.08 -6.41 -14.97
C GLY A 571 -6.76 -7.30 -13.94
N GLU A 572 -7.25 -6.74 -12.83
CA GLU A 572 -8.12 -7.39 -11.85
C GLU A 572 -9.57 -6.96 -12.03
N PHE A 573 -10.51 -7.91 -12.11
CA PHE A 573 -11.90 -7.58 -12.39
C PHE A 573 -12.88 -8.65 -11.91
N ASN A 574 -14.12 -8.21 -11.66
CA ASN A 574 -15.25 -9.08 -11.36
C ASN A 574 -16.12 -9.29 -12.60
N PHE A 575 -16.71 -10.48 -12.73
CA PHE A 575 -17.56 -10.85 -13.86
C PHE A 575 -18.73 -9.88 -14.02
N LYS A 576 -19.35 -9.47 -12.92
CA LYS A 576 -20.50 -8.54 -12.92
C LYS A 576 -20.14 -7.18 -13.56
N LEU A 577 -18.96 -6.65 -13.25
CA LEU A 577 -18.49 -5.37 -13.80
C LEU A 577 -18.13 -5.52 -15.29
N LEU A 578 -17.36 -6.56 -15.63
CA LEU A 578 -16.96 -6.84 -17.01
C LEU A 578 -18.18 -7.06 -17.92
N LYS A 579 -19.16 -7.84 -17.46
CA LYS A 579 -20.42 -8.09 -18.18
C LYS A 579 -21.20 -6.79 -18.41
N ALA A 580 -21.28 -5.93 -17.40
CA ALA A 580 -21.97 -4.65 -17.51
C ALA A 580 -21.26 -3.68 -18.49
N ALA A 581 -19.92 -3.70 -18.55
CA ALA A 581 -19.14 -2.87 -19.46
C ALA A 581 -19.21 -3.37 -20.92
N ILE A 582 -19.03 -4.67 -21.16
CA ILE A 582 -18.98 -5.28 -22.50
C ILE A 582 -20.37 -5.42 -23.14
N GLN A 583 -21.45 -5.51 -22.35
CA GLN A 583 -22.83 -5.71 -22.81
C GLN A 583 -23.05 -6.94 -23.72
N GLN A 584 -22.30 -8.03 -23.48
CA GLN A 584 -22.47 -9.30 -24.20
C GLN A 584 -23.38 -10.29 -23.43
N PRO A 585 -23.98 -11.27 -24.14
CA PRO A 585 -24.67 -12.40 -23.50
C PRO A 585 -23.74 -13.17 -22.58
N GLU A 586 -24.26 -13.60 -21.43
CA GLU A 586 -23.50 -14.26 -20.37
C GLU A 586 -22.76 -15.52 -20.85
N GLU A 587 -23.46 -16.41 -21.56
CA GLU A 587 -22.88 -17.64 -22.11
C GLU A 587 -21.68 -17.38 -23.03
N LYS A 588 -21.77 -16.32 -23.85
CA LYS A 588 -20.71 -15.95 -24.79
C LYS A 588 -19.51 -15.34 -24.06
N LEU A 589 -19.75 -14.52 -23.05
CA LEU A 589 -18.69 -13.94 -22.23
C LEU A 589 -17.93 -15.03 -21.46
N LEU A 590 -18.65 -15.98 -20.86
CA LEU A 590 -18.06 -17.13 -20.18
C LEU A 590 -17.22 -17.98 -21.15
N SER A 591 -17.73 -18.32 -22.33
CA SER A 591 -16.96 -19.09 -23.32
C SER A 591 -15.66 -18.41 -23.78
N ASN A 592 -15.65 -17.07 -23.85
CA ASN A 592 -14.44 -16.32 -24.20
C ASN A 592 -13.47 -16.24 -23.01
N LEU A 593 -13.97 -16.11 -21.78
CA LEU A 593 -13.14 -16.16 -20.57
C LEU A 593 -12.50 -17.55 -20.41
N ASP A 594 -13.26 -18.62 -20.59
CA ASP A 594 -12.76 -20.01 -20.57
C ASP A 594 -11.61 -20.18 -21.58
N ALA A 595 -11.79 -19.69 -22.80
CA ALA A 595 -10.74 -19.78 -23.82
C ALA A 595 -9.51 -18.90 -23.51
N LEU A 596 -9.67 -17.77 -22.81
CA LEU A 596 -8.56 -16.95 -22.33
C LEU A 596 -7.82 -17.60 -21.15
N ILE A 597 -8.54 -18.38 -20.32
CA ILE A 597 -7.98 -19.20 -19.25
C ILE A 597 -7.20 -20.39 -19.83
N ASP A 598 -7.76 -21.06 -20.84
CA ASP A 598 -7.08 -22.12 -21.58
C ASP A 598 -5.79 -21.60 -22.25
N ALA A 599 -5.81 -20.34 -22.73
CA ALA A 599 -4.65 -19.66 -23.29
C ALA A 599 -3.67 -19.10 -22.24
N ALA A 600 -3.93 -19.29 -20.94
CA ALA A 600 -3.14 -18.77 -19.82
C ALA A 600 -2.95 -17.23 -19.81
N LEU A 601 -3.87 -16.47 -20.42
CA LEU A 601 -3.88 -15.01 -20.40
C LEU A 601 -4.72 -14.44 -19.26
N VAL A 602 -5.73 -15.19 -18.82
CA VAL A 602 -6.58 -14.88 -17.65
C VAL A 602 -6.51 -16.05 -16.68
N ILE A 603 -6.57 -15.77 -15.39
CA ILE A 603 -6.61 -16.76 -14.32
C ILE A 603 -7.81 -16.50 -13.41
N GLU A 604 -8.39 -17.59 -12.92
CA GLU A 604 -9.40 -17.60 -11.85
C GLU A 604 -8.69 -18.05 -10.56
N PRO A 605 -8.34 -17.13 -9.64
CA PRO A 605 -7.62 -17.49 -8.43
C PRO A 605 -8.51 -18.34 -7.50
N ARG A 606 -7.99 -19.50 -7.07
CA ARG A 606 -8.72 -20.48 -6.22
C ARG A 606 -8.94 -20.03 -4.75
N SER A 607 -8.86 -18.74 -4.44
CA SER A 607 -8.94 -18.22 -3.06
C SER A 607 -9.99 -17.12 -2.95
N LEU A 608 -10.82 -17.20 -1.90
CA LEU A 608 -11.89 -16.25 -1.58
C LEU A 608 -11.42 -14.80 -1.32
N ALA A 609 -10.12 -14.59 -1.13
CA ALA A 609 -9.52 -13.28 -0.85
C ALA A 609 -8.90 -12.59 -2.09
N LYS A 610 -9.11 -13.14 -3.29
CA LYS A 610 -8.57 -12.61 -4.56
C LYS A 610 -9.72 -12.18 -5.50
N PRO A 611 -9.46 -11.27 -6.45
CA PRO A 611 -10.46 -10.87 -7.45
C PRO A 611 -10.94 -12.09 -8.23
N GLU A 612 -12.20 -12.06 -8.67
CA GLU A 612 -12.85 -13.19 -9.35
C GLU A 612 -12.06 -13.63 -10.60
N PHE A 613 -11.52 -12.67 -11.34
CA PHE A 613 -10.63 -12.90 -12.48
C PHE A 613 -9.46 -11.92 -12.46
N MET A 614 -8.32 -12.36 -12.99
CA MET A 614 -7.12 -11.55 -13.15
C MET A 614 -6.39 -11.90 -14.44
N ILE A 615 -5.80 -10.91 -15.12
CA ILE A 615 -4.84 -11.17 -16.21
C ILE A 615 -3.57 -11.81 -15.61
N SER A 616 -3.08 -12.88 -16.22
CA SER A 616 -2.06 -13.75 -15.61
C SER A 616 -0.75 -13.04 -15.22
N HIS A 617 -0.42 -11.89 -15.82
CA HIS A 617 0.75 -11.09 -15.49
C HIS A 617 0.54 -9.60 -15.83
N ASP A 618 1.05 -8.68 -15.01
CA ASP A 618 0.96 -7.21 -15.20
C ASP A 618 1.42 -6.74 -16.59
N ARG A 619 2.52 -7.32 -17.10
CA ARG A 619 3.01 -7.04 -18.46
C ARG A 619 1.98 -7.37 -19.56
N TYR A 620 1.14 -8.39 -19.38
CA TYR A 620 0.03 -8.64 -20.31
C TYR A 620 -1.02 -7.54 -20.24
N THR A 621 -1.33 -7.05 -19.04
CA THR A 621 -2.23 -5.90 -18.83
C THR A 621 -1.69 -4.64 -19.51
N GLU A 622 -0.41 -4.32 -19.30
CA GLU A 622 0.28 -3.18 -19.92
C GLU A 622 0.22 -3.24 -21.44
N VAL A 623 0.74 -4.33 -22.02
CA VAL A 623 0.82 -4.48 -23.48
C VAL A 623 -0.59 -4.56 -24.08
N ALA A 624 -1.52 -5.27 -23.45
CA ALA A 624 -2.91 -5.31 -23.91
C ALA A 624 -3.53 -3.91 -23.92
N TYR A 625 -3.37 -3.13 -22.86
CA TYR A 625 -3.92 -1.77 -22.75
C TYR A 625 -3.26 -0.80 -23.74
N GLU A 626 -1.93 -0.80 -23.83
CA GLU A 626 -1.17 0.07 -24.75
C GLU A 626 -1.51 -0.17 -26.22
N THR A 627 -1.75 -1.43 -26.58
CA THR A 627 -2.11 -1.81 -27.96
C THR A 627 -3.56 -1.50 -28.32
N ILE A 628 -4.41 -1.09 -27.36
CA ILE A 628 -5.78 -0.62 -27.65
C ILE A 628 -5.70 0.71 -28.42
N PRO A 629 -6.33 0.81 -29.61
CA PRO A 629 -6.42 2.06 -30.34
C PRO A 629 -7.02 3.19 -29.48
N PRO A 630 -6.48 4.42 -29.48
CA PRO A 630 -6.90 5.49 -28.58
C PRO A 630 -8.41 5.79 -28.59
N VAL A 631 -9.04 5.74 -29.77
CA VAL A 631 -10.50 5.94 -29.93
C VAL A 631 -11.30 4.85 -29.23
N ARG A 632 -10.86 3.59 -29.32
CA ARG A 632 -11.50 2.47 -28.61
C ARG A 632 -11.28 2.58 -27.12
N ARG A 633 -10.06 2.90 -26.69
CA ARG A 633 -9.72 3.10 -25.27
C ARG A 633 -10.66 4.14 -24.63
N ARG A 634 -10.87 5.27 -25.30
CA ARG A 634 -11.82 6.31 -24.85
C ARG A 634 -13.25 5.79 -24.68
N LEU A 635 -13.77 5.04 -25.66
CA LEU A 635 -15.10 4.43 -25.58
C LEU A 635 -15.18 3.45 -24.41
N MET A 636 -14.17 2.60 -24.26
CA MET A 636 -14.12 1.57 -23.22
C MET A 636 -14.09 2.18 -21.82
N HIS A 637 -13.33 3.24 -21.56
CA HIS A 637 -13.41 3.93 -20.26
C HIS A 637 -14.80 4.51 -20.00
N GLY A 638 -15.51 5.01 -21.03
CA GLY A 638 -16.88 5.49 -20.90
C GLY A 638 -17.89 4.37 -20.63
N ASP A 639 -17.67 3.19 -21.21
CA ASP A 639 -18.46 1.98 -20.96
C ASP A 639 -18.23 1.43 -19.55
N ILE A 640 -16.96 1.39 -19.11
CA ILE A 640 -16.56 0.97 -17.77
C ILE A 640 -17.14 1.92 -16.72
N ALA A 641 -17.02 3.25 -16.89
CA ALA A 641 -17.57 4.21 -15.94
C ALA A 641 -19.09 4.05 -15.74
N ARG A 642 -19.84 3.89 -16.84
CA ARG A 642 -21.29 3.61 -16.78
C ARG A 642 -21.60 2.25 -16.13
N ALA A 643 -20.74 1.26 -16.33
CA ALA A 643 -20.86 -0.03 -15.68
C ALA A 643 -20.62 0.10 -14.17
N ILE A 644 -19.63 0.87 -13.73
CA ILE A 644 -19.38 1.16 -12.31
C ILE A 644 -20.61 1.84 -11.70
N GLU A 645 -21.15 2.89 -12.33
CA GLU A 645 -22.36 3.59 -11.85
C GLU A 645 -23.53 2.62 -11.64
N LYS A 646 -23.74 1.70 -12.60
CA LYS A 646 -24.86 0.74 -12.58
C LYS A 646 -24.66 -0.42 -11.61
N VAL A 647 -23.44 -0.94 -11.50
CA VAL A 647 -23.14 -2.12 -10.67
C VAL A 647 -23.08 -1.76 -9.20
N TYR A 648 -22.61 -0.54 -8.89
CA TYR A 648 -22.35 -0.06 -7.54
C TYR A 648 -23.27 1.11 -7.13
N GLU A 649 -24.46 1.22 -7.70
CA GLU A 649 -25.44 2.30 -7.41
C GLU A 649 -25.67 2.55 -5.91
N GLY A 650 -25.62 1.49 -5.10
CA GLY A 650 -25.77 1.58 -3.63
C GLY A 650 -24.51 1.94 -2.84
N ASN A 651 -23.34 2.01 -3.48
CA ASN A 651 -22.06 2.31 -2.83
C ASN A 651 -21.11 3.08 -3.77
N LEU A 652 -21.62 4.13 -4.42
CA LEU A 652 -20.88 4.90 -5.41
C LEU A 652 -19.71 5.70 -4.80
N SER A 653 -19.81 6.05 -3.51
CA SER A 653 -18.81 6.86 -2.79
C SER A 653 -17.45 6.19 -2.69
N ASP A 654 -17.39 4.87 -2.81
CA ASP A 654 -16.13 4.12 -2.80
C ASP A 654 -15.42 4.16 -4.17
N HIS A 655 -16.09 4.68 -5.20
CA HIS A 655 -15.63 4.69 -6.58
C HIS A 655 -15.57 6.09 -7.20
N PHE A 656 -15.68 7.18 -6.42
CA PHE A 656 -15.63 8.55 -6.98
C PHE A 656 -14.31 8.86 -7.71
N ALA A 657 -13.17 8.47 -7.13
CA ALA A 657 -11.86 8.59 -7.77
C ALA A 657 -11.81 7.79 -9.10
N ASP A 658 -12.19 6.51 -9.07
CA ASP A 658 -12.24 5.63 -10.25
C ASP A 658 -13.14 6.23 -11.35
N LEU A 659 -14.32 6.73 -10.98
CA LEU A 659 -15.28 7.36 -11.90
C LEU A 659 -14.74 8.67 -12.49
N ALA A 660 -14.10 9.52 -11.68
CA ALA A 660 -13.47 10.75 -12.16
C ALA A 660 -12.42 10.42 -13.24
N ASP A 661 -11.59 9.41 -12.98
CA ASP A 661 -10.50 9.03 -13.87
C ASP A 661 -10.97 8.30 -15.14
N HIS A 662 -11.94 7.40 -15.03
CA HIS A 662 -12.54 6.76 -16.20
C HIS A 662 -13.30 7.77 -17.06
N TYR A 663 -14.07 8.70 -16.49
CA TYR A 663 -14.77 9.71 -17.29
C TYR A 663 -13.83 10.71 -17.93
N ASP A 664 -12.72 11.04 -17.28
CA ASP A 664 -11.68 11.90 -17.86
C ASP A 664 -10.97 11.22 -19.04
N ARG A 665 -10.58 9.94 -18.88
CA ARG A 665 -10.02 9.12 -19.99
C ARG A 665 -11.04 8.87 -21.11
N ALA A 666 -12.33 8.88 -20.80
CA ALA A 666 -13.42 8.87 -21.79
C ALA A 666 -13.67 10.25 -22.43
N ALA A 667 -12.99 11.29 -21.94
CA ALA A 667 -13.19 12.71 -22.25
C ALA A 667 -14.67 13.09 -22.24
N MET A 668 -15.37 12.68 -21.18
CA MET A 668 -16.68 13.13 -20.77
C MET A 668 -16.51 14.16 -19.64
N THR A 669 -16.13 15.37 -20.03
CA THR A 669 -15.67 16.43 -19.12
C THR A 669 -16.66 16.72 -18.00
N GLU A 670 -17.94 16.89 -18.29
CA GLU A 670 -18.96 17.22 -17.27
C GLU A 670 -19.01 16.18 -16.14
N LYS A 671 -19.06 14.89 -16.48
CA LYS A 671 -19.07 13.81 -15.49
C LYS A 671 -17.73 13.67 -14.78
N ALA A 672 -16.62 13.84 -15.50
CA ALA A 672 -15.28 13.81 -14.92
C ALA A 672 -15.13 14.91 -13.84
N GLY A 673 -15.56 16.14 -14.15
CA GLY A 673 -15.56 17.26 -13.21
C GLY A 673 -16.49 17.02 -12.01
N HIS A 674 -17.67 16.45 -12.23
CA HIS A 674 -18.59 16.11 -11.14
C HIS A 674 -18.00 15.10 -10.15
N TYR A 675 -17.45 13.99 -10.64
CA TYR A 675 -16.84 12.99 -9.76
C TYR A 675 -15.50 13.44 -9.18
N ALA A 676 -14.73 14.26 -9.88
CA ALA A 676 -13.53 14.89 -9.32
C ALA A 676 -13.87 15.83 -8.15
N ALA A 677 -14.95 16.61 -8.24
CA ALA A 677 -15.42 17.43 -7.12
C ALA A 677 -15.74 16.56 -5.90
N LEU A 678 -16.52 15.48 -6.09
CA LEU A 678 -16.89 14.56 -5.02
C LEU A 678 -15.68 13.83 -4.43
N ALA A 679 -14.74 13.39 -5.26
CA ALA A 679 -13.49 12.75 -4.82
C ALA A 679 -12.61 13.73 -4.04
N GLY A 680 -12.48 14.98 -4.51
CA GLY A 680 -11.73 16.03 -3.82
C GLY A 680 -12.33 16.43 -2.47
N GLU A 681 -13.66 16.54 -2.38
CA GLU A 681 -14.36 16.78 -1.12
C GLU A 681 -14.21 15.60 -0.15
N GLN A 682 -14.32 14.37 -0.65
CA GLN A 682 -14.11 13.16 0.15
C GLN A 682 -12.67 13.06 0.65
N ALA A 683 -11.69 13.32 -0.21
CA ALA A 683 -10.26 13.32 0.15
C ALA A 683 -9.95 14.44 1.15
N ALA A 684 -10.53 15.63 0.99
CA ALA A 684 -10.42 16.73 1.95
C ALA A 684 -11.04 16.35 3.31
N GLY A 685 -12.16 15.63 3.29
CA GLY A 685 -12.81 15.06 4.48
C GLY A 685 -12.05 13.90 5.13
N LYS A 686 -11.18 13.21 4.38
CA LYS A 686 -10.26 12.17 4.87
C LYS A 686 -8.85 12.68 5.15
N PHE A 687 -8.60 13.98 4.95
CA PHE A 687 -7.31 14.66 5.16
C PHE A 687 -6.16 14.17 4.29
N ALA A 688 -6.49 13.58 3.14
CA ALA A 688 -5.55 13.30 2.07
C ALA A 688 -5.32 14.59 1.28
N VAL A 689 -4.42 15.45 1.78
CA VAL A 689 -4.21 16.83 1.27
C VAL A 689 -3.80 16.82 -0.21
N SER A 690 -2.85 15.97 -0.58
CA SER A 690 -2.35 15.86 -1.95
C SER A 690 -3.45 15.41 -2.92
N GLU A 691 -4.19 14.37 -2.54
CA GLU A 691 -5.32 13.83 -3.31
C GLU A 691 -6.47 14.85 -3.43
N ALA A 692 -6.78 15.54 -2.33
CA ALA A 692 -7.80 16.58 -2.29
C ALA A 692 -7.45 17.72 -3.25
N LEU A 693 -6.23 18.26 -3.17
CA LEU A 693 -5.80 19.32 -4.07
C LEU A 693 -5.79 18.85 -5.53
N HIS A 694 -5.32 17.62 -5.81
CA HIS A 694 -5.31 17.05 -7.15
C HIS A 694 -6.72 17.01 -7.79
N TYR A 695 -7.69 16.45 -7.10
CA TYR A 695 -9.05 16.31 -7.63
C TYR A 695 -9.83 17.65 -7.62
N LEU A 696 -9.60 18.52 -6.63
CA LEU A 696 -10.21 19.86 -6.60
C LEU A 696 -9.67 20.76 -7.72
N ASP A 697 -8.38 20.70 -8.03
CA ASP A 697 -7.79 21.39 -9.18
C ASP A 697 -8.42 20.92 -10.49
N ARG A 698 -8.52 19.60 -10.68
CA ARG A 698 -9.17 19.01 -11.86
C ARG A 698 -10.63 19.45 -11.96
N ALA A 699 -11.39 19.40 -10.88
CA ALA A 699 -12.77 19.86 -10.85
C ALA A 699 -12.89 21.34 -11.27
N LEU A 700 -12.05 22.22 -10.73
CA LEU A 700 -12.05 23.66 -11.07
C LEU A 700 -11.67 23.94 -12.53
N THR A 701 -10.72 23.19 -13.11
CA THR A 701 -10.32 23.38 -14.52
C THR A 701 -11.41 22.96 -15.51
N ILE A 702 -12.24 21.98 -15.14
CA ILE A 702 -13.29 21.41 -15.99
C ILE A 702 -14.62 22.16 -15.79
N LEU A 703 -14.82 22.80 -14.64
CA LEU A 703 -16.07 23.45 -14.28
C LEU A 703 -16.47 24.53 -15.31
N PRO A 704 -17.71 24.49 -15.82
CA PRO A 704 -18.23 25.55 -16.68
C PRO A 704 -18.25 26.91 -15.96
N SER A 705 -17.92 27.99 -16.68
CA SER A 705 -17.79 29.34 -16.12
C SER A 705 -19.12 29.96 -15.63
N ASP A 706 -20.26 29.32 -15.89
CA ASP A 706 -21.58 29.70 -15.43
C ASP A 706 -21.99 29.04 -14.10
N GLU A 707 -21.29 28.01 -13.61
CA GLU A 707 -21.58 27.31 -12.35
C GLU A 707 -20.94 27.97 -11.10
N ILE A 708 -21.16 29.27 -10.94
CA ILE A 708 -20.51 30.12 -9.92
C ILE A 708 -20.66 29.59 -8.48
N ALA A 709 -21.80 28.98 -8.14
CA ALA A 709 -22.04 28.43 -6.80
C ALA A 709 -21.16 27.20 -6.49
N LYS A 710 -20.96 26.32 -7.47
CA LYS A 710 -20.07 25.15 -7.33
C LYS A 710 -18.61 25.59 -7.35
N GLU A 711 -18.26 26.59 -8.15
CA GLU A 711 -16.91 27.17 -8.13
C GLU A 711 -16.58 27.69 -6.73
N ALA A 712 -17.48 28.45 -6.12
CA ALA A 712 -17.31 28.95 -4.76
C ALA A 712 -17.18 27.82 -3.73
N GLN A 713 -17.96 26.74 -3.84
CA GLN A 713 -17.87 25.59 -2.93
C GLN A 713 -16.51 24.87 -3.03
N LEU A 714 -16.03 24.62 -4.25
CA LEU A 714 -14.73 23.98 -4.48
C LEU A 714 -13.58 24.85 -3.97
N ARG A 715 -13.63 26.16 -4.24
CA ARG A 715 -12.64 27.12 -3.75
C ARG A 715 -12.67 27.27 -2.23
N LEU A 716 -13.84 27.27 -1.58
CA LEU A 716 -13.94 27.25 -0.12
C LEU A 716 -13.32 25.98 0.48
N THR A 717 -13.54 24.82 -0.14
CA THR A 717 -12.94 23.55 0.29
C THR A 717 -11.42 23.60 0.17
N ARG A 718 -10.92 24.16 -0.94
CA ARG A 718 -9.49 24.30 -1.20
C ARG A 718 -8.81 25.35 -0.31
N GLU A 719 -9.46 26.50 -0.08
CA GLU A 719 -9.03 27.52 0.88
C GLU A 719 -8.88 26.91 2.27
N LYS A 720 -9.86 26.11 2.70
CA LYS A 720 -9.79 25.38 3.97
C LYS A 720 -8.55 24.48 3.99
N VAL A 721 -8.31 23.69 2.94
CA VAL A 721 -7.11 22.83 2.84
C VAL A 721 -5.81 23.66 2.96
N TYR A 722 -5.70 24.79 2.27
CA TYR A 722 -4.51 25.67 2.37
C TYR A 722 -4.36 26.33 3.73
N SER A 723 -5.47 26.77 4.34
CA SER A 723 -5.51 27.39 5.67
C SER A 723 -4.87 26.49 6.72
N LEU A 724 -5.15 25.19 6.61
CA LEU A 724 -4.68 24.15 7.52
C LEU A 724 -3.22 23.76 7.30
N GLN A 725 -2.75 23.77 6.06
CA GLN A 725 -1.35 23.52 5.72
C GLN A 725 -0.45 24.74 5.99
N GLY A 726 -1.01 25.85 6.49
CA GLY A 726 -0.27 27.09 6.69
C GLY A 726 0.21 27.75 5.40
N MET A 727 -0.31 27.35 4.23
CA MET A 727 0.06 27.89 2.92
C MET A 727 -0.60 29.25 2.68
N ARG A 728 -0.14 30.29 3.38
CA ARG A 728 -0.79 31.62 3.42
C ARG A 728 -0.94 32.29 2.07
N GLN A 729 0.09 32.24 1.21
CA GLN A 729 0.02 32.84 -0.12
C GLN A 729 -1.03 32.16 -1.02
N ALA A 730 -1.14 30.83 -0.97
CA ALA A 730 -2.15 30.10 -1.72
C ALA A 730 -3.57 30.35 -1.16
N GLN A 731 -3.69 30.42 0.17
CA GLN A 731 -4.93 30.78 0.85
C GLN A 731 -5.43 32.18 0.45
N GLU A 732 -4.55 33.18 0.43
CA GLU A 732 -4.88 34.56 0.02
C GLU A 732 -5.40 34.62 -1.42
N SER A 733 -4.75 33.88 -2.32
CA SER A 733 -5.16 33.79 -3.72
C SER A 733 -6.58 33.23 -3.86
N GLU A 734 -6.91 32.17 -3.11
CA GLU A 734 -8.26 31.59 -3.12
C GLU A 734 -9.31 32.52 -2.51
N LEU A 735 -9.01 33.21 -1.40
CA LEU A 735 -9.92 34.17 -0.79
C LEU A 735 -10.21 35.35 -1.73
N THR A 736 -9.19 35.84 -2.44
CA THR A 736 -9.35 36.92 -3.42
C THR A 736 -10.22 36.48 -4.60
N ALA A 737 -10.05 35.24 -5.08
CA ALA A 737 -10.90 34.67 -6.11
C ALA A 737 -12.36 34.52 -5.62
N LEU A 738 -12.57 34.06 -4.40
CA LEU A 738 -13.89 33.95 -3.77
C LEU A 738 -14.59 35.31 -3.63
N GLU A 739 -13.86 36.36 -3.27
CA GLU A 739 -14.38 37.72 -3.14
C GLU A 739 -14.84 38.31 -4.48
N ALA A 740 -14.15 37.97 -5.58
CA ALA A 740 -14.58 38.37 -6.92
C ALA A 740 -15.94 37.72 -7.32
N LEU A 741 -16.23 36.52 -6.80
CA LEU A 741 -17.50 35.81 -7.02
C LEU A 741 -18.63 36.27 -6.08
N ASN A 742 -18.26 36.85 -4.92
CA ASN A 742 -19.13 37.21 -3.80
C ASN A 742 -20.46 37.90 -4.18
N PRO A 743 -20.52 38.91 -5.09
CA PRO A 743 -21.76 39.62 -5.40
C PRO A 743 -22.87 38.74 -6.01
N LYS A 744 -22.49 37.60 -6.61
CA LYS A 744 -23.39 36.70 -7.34
C LYS A 744 -23.84 35.49 -6.52
N LEU A 745 -23.31 35.31 -5.31
CA LEU A 745 -23.53 34.12 -4.47
C LEU A 745 -24.71 34.31 -3.49
N PRO A 746 -25.28 33.22 -2.93
CA PRO A 746 -26.28 33.32 -1.87
C PRO A 746 -25.71 33.99 -0.60
N THR A 747 -26.51 34.80 0.09
CA THR A 747 -26.07 35.61 1.24
C THR A 747 -25.38 34.80 2.36
N LYS A 748 -25.78 33.54 2.57
CA LYS A 748 -25.11 32.63 3.51
C LYS A 748 -23.67 32.32 3.12
N VAL A 749 -23.41 32.04 1.84
CA VAL A 749 -22.06 31.78 1.31
C VAL A 749 -21.23 33.06 1.34
N GLN A 750 -21.85 34.20 1.03
CA GLN A 750 -21.20 35.51 1.17
C GLN A 750 -20.76 35.78 2.62
N ALA A 751 -21.58 35.40 3.61
CA ALA A 751 -21.23 35.52 5.02
C ALA A 751 -20.06 34.60 5.39
N GLU A 752 -20.03 33.37 4.87
CA GLU A 752 -18.90 32.46 5.07
C GLU A 752 -17.61 32.99 4.45
N ILE A 753 -17.63 33.54 3.23
CA ILE A 753 -16.44 34.15 2.61
C ILE A 753 -15.92 35.30 3.47
N CYS A 754 -16.79 36.22 3.91
CA CYS A 754 -16.40 37.31 4.81
C CYS A 754 -15.82 36.78 6.14
N LEU A 755 -16.37 35.68 6.68
CA LEU A 755 -15.85 35.03 7.89
C LEU A 755 -14.45 34.44 7.66
N ARG A 756 -14.23 33.73 6.55
CA ARG A 756 -12.92 33.16 6.19
C ARG A 756 -11.87 34.24 5.98
N ARG A 757 -12.25 35.34 5.30
CA ARG A 757 -11.39 36.52 5.14
C ARG A 757 -11.02 37.11 6.50
N GLY A 758 -11.99 37.33 7.39
CA GLY A 758 -11.72 37.82 8.75
C GLY A 758 -10.75 36.93 9.51
N ALA A 759 -10.94 35.61 9.47
CA ALA A 759 -10.02 34.66 10.10
C ALA A 759 -8.60 34.72 9.51
N TYR A 760 -8.46 34.89 8.20
CA TYR A 760 -7.17 35.05 7.54
C TYR A 760 -6.48 36.37 7.96
N GLU A 761 -7.18 37.50 7.90
CA GLU A 761 -6.61 38.80 8.26
C GLU A 761 -6.20 38.88 9.74
N TRP A 762 -6.96 38.22 10.63
CA TRP A 762 -6.58 38.05 12.03
C TRP A 762 -5.24 37.33 12.18
N ILE A 763 -5.06 36.21 11.47
CA ILE A 763 -3.78 35.45 11.47
C ILE A 763 -2.64 36.28 10.90
N MET A 764 -2.91 37.14 9.91
CA MET A 764 -1.91 38.02 9.29
C MET A 764 -1.65 39.31 10.06
N GLY A 765 -2.44 39.62 11.10
CA GLY A 765 -2.29 40.84 11.92
C GLY A 765 -2.88 42.12 11.30
N ASN A 766 -3.75 42.01 10.29
CA ASN A 766 -4.34 43.15 9.58
C ASN A 766 -5.68 43.61 10.20
N TYR A 767 -5.62 44.23 11.38
CA TYR A 767 -6.79 44.55 12.21
C TYR A 767 -7.93 45.32 11.50
N ASP A 768 -7.62 46.34 10.70
CA ASP A 768 -8.65 47.13 10.01
C ASP A 768 -9.44 46.29 9.00
N GLN A 769 -8.74 45.41 8.28
CA GLN A 769 -9.35 44.53 7.27
C GLN A 769 -10.12 43.39 7.94
N GLU A 770 -9.57 42.87 9.04
CA GLU A 770 -10.22 41.89 9.90
C GLU A 770 -11.60 42.40 10.38
N LEU A 771 -11.63 43.56 11.03
CA LEU A 771 -12.86 44.13 11.58
C LEU A 771 -13.91 44.41 10.49
N ALA A 772 -13.47 44.90 9.33
CA ALA A 772 -14.36 45.13 8.19
C ALA A 772 -14.96 43.81 7.66
N ALA A 773 -14.14 42.76 7.52
CA ALA A 773 -14.57 41.45 7.06
C ALA A 773 -15.51 40.77 8.08
N ILE A 774 -15.22 40.85 9.38
CA ILE A 774 -16.10 40.29 10.40
C ILE A 774 -17.42 41.06 10.49
N ALA A 775 -17.41 42.39 10.40
CA ALA A 775 -18.63 43.18 10.36
C ALA A 775 -19.52 42.81 9.15
N CYS A 776 -18.89 42.60 7.99
CA CYS A 776 -19.57 42.03 6.81
C CYS A 776 -20.20 40.67 7.12
N ALA A 777 -19.45 39.76 7.75
CA ALA A 777 -19.92 38.41 8.08
C ALA A 777 -21.13 38.45 9.03
N ILE A 778 -21.08 39.26 10.09
CA ILE A 778 -22.19 39.43 11.06
C ILE A 778 -23.44 39.96 10.35
N GLN A 779 -23.31 41.06 9.59
CA GLN A 779 -24.45 41.67 8.90
C GLN A 779 -25.14 40.67 7.96
N LYS A 780 -24.35 39.93 7.17
CA LYS A 780 -24.89 38.94 6.22
C LYS A 780 -25.47 37.73 6.95
N ALA A 781 -24.81 37.20 7.98
CA ALA A 781 -25.30 36.09 8.78
C ALA A 781 -26.65 36.41 9.45
N GLN A 782 -26.78 37.60 10.05
CA GLN A 782 -28.03 38.09 10.64
C GLN A 782 -29.15 38.21 9.61
N SER A 783 -28.83 38.76 8.42
CA SER A 783 -29.82 38.93 7.34
C SER A 783 -30.42 37.63 6.83
N CYS A 784 -29.69 36.51 6.94
CA CYS A 784 -30.14 35.18 6.53
C CYS A 784 -30.44 34.23 7.69
N GLY A 785 -30.36 34.70 8.95
CA GLY A 785 -30.62 33.89 10.14
C GLY A 785 -29.60 32.78 10.40
N ALA A 786 -28.39 32.87 9.85
CA ALA A 786 -27.34 31.85 10.01
C ALA A 786 -26.60 32.00 11.35
N LYS A 787 -27.24 31.55 12.44
CA LYS A 787 -26.73 31.69 13.82
C LYS A 787 -25.34 31.09 14.05
N GLU A 788 -25.00 29.99 13.36
CA GLU A 788 -23.67 29.36 13.42
C GLU A 788 -22.57 30.32 12.92
N LEU A 789 -22.78 30.94 11.75
CA LEU A 789 -21.82 31.88 11.18
C LEU A 789 -21.74 33.16 12.00
N GLU A 790 -22.86 33.61 12.55
CA GLU A 790 -22.91 34.75 13.48
C GLU A 790 -22.12 34.46 14.77
N ALA A 791 -22.29 33.27 15.34
CA ALA A 791 -21.53 32.83 16.52
C ALA A 791 -20.02 32.83 16.24
N ARG A 792 -19.60 32.27 15.10
CA ARG A 792 -18.18 32.24 14.68
C ARG A 792 -17.61 33.64 14.43
N ALA A 793 -18.40 34.54 13.87
CA ALA A 793 -17.99 35.92 13.63
C ALA A 793 -17.78 36.68 14.95
N HIS A 794 -18.71 36.56 15.90
CA HIS A 794 -18.54 37.12 17.24
C HIS A 794 -17.42 36.46 18.04
N PHE A 795 -17.18 35.17 17.82
CA PHE A 795 -16.05 34.49 18.41
C PHE A 795 -14.71 35.08 17.93
N LEU A 796 -14.55 35.32 16.62
CA LEU A 796 -13.35 35.99 16.07
C LEU A 796 -13.14 37.39 16.66
N LEU A 797 -14.19 38.23 16.77
CA LEU A 797 -14.07 39.52 17.48
C LEU A 797 -13.63 39.35 18.94
N GLY A 798 -14.15 38.31 19.59
CA GLY A 798 -13.73 37.94 20.95
C GLY A 798 -12.29 37.43 21.07
N GLN A 799 -11.60 37.16 19.95
CA GLN A 799 -10.18 36.83 19.94
C GLN A 799 -9.30 38.06 19.70
N SER A 800 -9.75 38.98 18.84
CA SER A 800 -8.98 40.15 18.41
C SER A 800 -9.16 41.40 19.26
N ASP A 801 -10.27 41.56 20.00
CA ASP A 801 -10.53 42.79 20.74
C ASP A 801 -9.57 42.95 21.94
N ASP A 802 -8.77 44.02 21.95
CA ASP A 802 -7.87 44.37 23.04
C ASP A 802 -8.59 44.83 24.31
N ASP A 803 -9.82 45.33 24.18
CA ASP A 803 -10.66 45.69 25.33
C ASP A 803 -11.31 44.44 25.92
N PHE A 804 -10.82 44.08 27.10
CA PHE A 804 -11.27 42.93 27.86
C PHE A 804 -12.78 42.87 28.14
N ASP A 805 -13.45 44.01 28.30
CA ASP A 805 -14.90 44.04 28.55
C ASP A 805 -15.69 43.80 27.27
N LYS A 806 -15.29 44.43 26.16
CA LYS A 806 -15.89 44.17 24.84
C LYS A 806 -15.64 42.74 24.37
N ARG A 807 -14.42 42.22 24.59
CA ARG A 807 -14.07 40.82 24.38
C ARG A 807 -15.03 39.88 25.10
N ASN A 808 -15.28 40.13 26.38
CA ASN A 808 -16.24 39.34 27.17
C ASN A 808 -17.68 39.45 26.65
N GLN A 809 -18.09 40.63 26.16
CA GLN A 809 -19.41 40.79 25.54
C GLN A 809 -19.53 39.95 24.27
N HIS A 810 -18.54 40.01 23.38
CA HIS A 810 -18.50 39.23 22.15
C HIS A 810 -18.45 37.73 22.41
N LEU A 811 -17.58 37.25 23.30
CA LEU A 811 -17.48 35.83 23.65
C LEU A 811 -18.77 35.32 24.32
N ASN A 812 -19.41 36.08 25.21
CA ASN A 812 -20.68 35.66 25.81
C ASN A 812 -21.82 35.62 24.78
N HIS A 813 -21.84 36.57 23.84
CA HIS A 813 -22.82 36.57 22.77
C HIS A 813 -22.61 35.40 21.81
N ALA A 814 -21.36 35.16 21.39
CA ALA A 814 -20.97 34.00 20.59
C ALA A 814 -21.37 32.69 21.28
N ARG A 815 -21.14 32.57 22.60
CA ARG A 815 -21.51 31.37 23.38
C ARG A 815 -23.00 31.12 23.36
N LYS A 816 -23.81 32.17 23.56
CA LYS A 816 -25.26 32.06 23.51
C LYS A 816 -25.73 31.58 22.13
N LEU A 817 -25.18 32.16 21.05
CA LEU A 817 -25.53 31.79 19.68
C LEU A 817 -25.06 30.36 19.34
N ALA A 818 -23.86 29.96 19.77
CA ALA A 818 -23.34 28.60 19.60
C ALA A 818 -24.24 27.58 20.31
N HIS A 819 -24.67 27.88 21.55
CA HIS A 819 -25.61 27.05 22.29
C HIS A 819 -26.97 26.93 21.59
N GLU A 820 -27.53 28.04 21.09
CA GLU A 820 -28.77 28.03 20.31
C GLU A 820 -28.65 27.27 18.98
N ALA A 821 -27.47 27.31 18.36
CA ALA A 821 -27.12 26.55 17.15
C ALA A 821 -26.76 25.08 17.45
N LYS A 822 -26.62 24.71 18.73
CA LYS A 822 -26.13 23.41 19.20
C LYS A 822 -24.71 23.06 18.70
N ASP A 823 -23.87 24.07 18.49
CA ASP A 823 -22.46 23.89 18.13
C ASP A 823 -21.62 23.75 19.41
N ILE A 824 -21.56 22.52 19.93
CA ILE A 824 -20.88 22.19 21.19
C ILE A 824 -19.36 22.37 21.06
N ALA A 825 -18.79 22.10 19.88
CA ALA A 825 -17.36 22.26 19.63
C ALA A 825 -16.96 23.74 19.73
N LEU A 826 -17.73 24.62 19.08
CA LEU A 826 -17.53 26.06 19.18
C LEU A 826 -17.75 26.57 20.62
N GLU A 827 -18.70 26.00 21.37
CA GLU A 827 -18.90 26.36 22.78
C GLU A 827 -17.67 26.04 23.64
N GLY A 828 -17.02 24.89 23.43
CA GLY A 828 -15.74 24.54 24.08
C GLY A 828 -14.63 25.55 23.77
N ASP A 829 -14.48 25.89 22.49
CA ASP A 829 -13.51 26.89 22.04
C ASP A 829 -13.75 28.28 22.64
N ILE A 830 -15.01 28.72 22.69
CA ILE A 830 -15.38 29.99 23.31
C ILE A 830 -15.06 29.98 24.81
N LEU A 831 -15.38 28.90 25.52
CA LEU A 831 -15.06 28.77 26.94
C LEU A 831 -13.56 28.81 27.21
N ARG A 832 -12.75 28.20 26.34
CA ARG A 832 -11.29 28.29 26.42
C ARG A 832 -10.81 29.74 26.31
N TRP A 833 -11.35 30.51 25.37
CA TRP A 833 -11.01 31.92 25.22
C TRP A 833 -11.51 32.80 26.36
N VAL A 834 -12.70 32.53 26.92
CA VAL A 834 -13.18 33.20 28.14
C VAL A 834 -12.25 32.89 29.32
N GLY A 835 -11.81 31.64 29.44
CA GLY A 835 -10.82 31.23 30.42
C GLY A 835 -9.49 31.98 30.26
N ASN A 836 -8.99 32.10 29.04
CA ASN A 836 -7.78 32.87 28.74
C ASN A 836 -7.95 34.36 29.07
N ASN A 837 -9.11 34.94 28.76
CA ASN A 837 -9.39 36.32 29.14
C ASN A 837 -9.40 36.50 30.66
N ALA A 838 -10.04 35.59 31.39
CA ALA A 838 -10.03 35.60 32.85
C ALA A 838 -8.60 35.48 33.43
N PHE A 839 -7.71 34.70 32.80
CA PHE A 839 -6.30 34.63 33.17
C PHE A 839 -5.61 35.99 33.06
N TRP A 840 -5.73 36.67 31.92
CA TRP A 840 -5.10 37.98 31.70
C TRP A 840 -5.67 39.09 32.59
N GLN A 841 -6.91 38.92 33.07
CA GLN A 841 -7.52 39.81 34.08
C GLN A 841 -7.16 39.46 35.53
N ASN A 842 -6.24 38.52 35.76
CA ASN A 842 -5.84 38.03 37.09
C ASN A 842 -7.03 37.41 37.88
N ARG A 843 -7.99 36.80 37.17
CA ARG A 843 -9.12 36.01 37.71
C ARG A 843 -8.85 34.52 37.52
N TYR A 844 -7.80 34.02 38.17
CA TYR A 844 -7.30 32.65 37.97
C TYR A 844 -8.32 31.55 38.34
N ALA A 845 -9.12 31.75 39.38
CA ALA A 845 -10.15 30.77 39.76
C ALA A 845 -11.23 30.61 38.67
N ASP A 846 -11.72 31.74 38.13
CA ASP A 846 -12.66 31.75 37.00
C ASP A 846 -12.01 31.10 35.76
N SER A 847 -10.74 31.41 35.51
CA SER A 847 -9.98 30.84 34.39
C SER A 847 -9.87 29.32 34.46
N ILE A 848 -9.53 28.77 35.64
CA ILE A 848 -9.47 27.32 35.87
C ILE A 848 -10.85 26.68 35.66
N ASP A 849 -11.93 27.28 36.18
CA ASP A 849 -13.29 26.76 36.00
C ASP A 849 -13.70 26.72 34.52
N TYR A 850 -13.48 27.82 33.78
CA TYR A 850 -13.79 27.87 32.35
C TYR A 850 -12.94 26.91 31.52
N LEU A 851 -11.64 26.83 31.77
CA LEU A 851 -10.73 25.93 31.05
C LEU A 851 -10.98 24.46 31.37
N THR A 852 -11.39 24.14 32.61
CA THR A 852 -11.79 22.77 32.98
C THR A 852 -13.07 22.35 32.26
N LYS A 853 -14.04 23.28 32.12
CA LYS A 853 -15.25 23.05 31.32
C LYS A 853 -14.93 22.90 29.84
N ALA A 854 -14.07 23.77 29.30
CA ALA A 854 -13.60 23.66 27.92
C ALA A 854 -12.90 22.33 27.68
N LEU A 855 -12.00 21.91 28.58
CA LEU A 855 -11.31 20.62 28.52
C LEU A 855 -12.28 19.44 28.51
N ALA A 856 -13.30 19.46 29.38
CA ALA A 856 -14.33 18.42 29.40
C ALA A 856 -15.09 18.36 28.08
N ILE A 857 -15.51 19.51 27.54
CA ILE A 857 -16.17 19.58 26.24
C ILE A 857 -15.26 19.06 25.13
N HIS A 858 -14.00 19.52 25.07
CA HIS A 858 -13.05 19.07 24.06
C HIS A 858 -12.81 17.56 24.14
N ARG A 859 -12.78 16.96 25.33
CA ARG A 859 -12.72 15.50 25.50
C ARG A 859 -13.97 14.79 25.03
N ASP A 860 -15.15 15.28 25.42
CA ASP A 860 -16.44 14.71 25.04
C ASP A 860 -16.65 14.78 23.53
N VAL A 861 -16.21 15.89 22.92
CA VAL A 861 -16.19 16.11 21.48
C VAL A 861 -14.84 15.73 20.86
N GLY A 862 -14.05 14.85 21.46
CA GLY A 862 -12.84 14.26 20.86
C GLY A 862 -11.84 15.23 20.20
N ASP A 863 -11.87 16.51 20.56
CA ASP A 863 -11.07 17.59 20.01
C ASP A 863 -9.71 17.65 20.68
N LEU A 864 -8.78 16.89 20.11
CA LEU A 864 -7.41 16.79 20.60
C LEU A 864 -6.68 18.14 20.59
N ARG A 865 -6.94 19.02 19.61
CA ARG A 865 -6.29 20.35 19.54
C ARG A 865 -6.87 21.29 20.59
N GLY A 866 -8.18 21.26 20.79
CA GLY A 866 -8.84 22.01 21.87
C GLY A 866 -8.45 21.50 23.26
N GLU A 867 -8.38 20.19 23.45
CA GLU A 867 -7.88 19.55 24.67
C GLU A 867 -6.43 19.97 24.94
N LEU A 868 -5.54 19.83 23.95
CA LEU A 868 -4.15 20.29 24.02
C LEU A 868 -4.06 21.75 24.46
N SER A 869 -4.85 22.62 23.84
CA SER A 869 -4.85 24.06 24.12
C SER A 869 -5.38 24.36 25.53
N ALA A 870 -6.43 23.65 25.98
CA ALA A 870 -6.97 23.81 27.32
C ALA A 870 -5.98 23.31 28.39
N LEU A 871 -5.36 22.15 28.18
CA LEU A 871 -4.30 21.60 29.04
C LEU A 871 -3.11 22.54 29.12
N ASN A 872 -2.65 23.08 28.00
CA ASN A 872 -1.57 24.06 27.97
C ASN A 872 -1.88 25.31 28.80
N ASN A 873 -3.10 25.84 28.69
CA ASN A 873 -3.49 27.06 29.40
C ASN A 873 -3.69 26.78 30.90
N LEU A 874 -4.22 25.60 31.27
CA LEU A 874 -4.24 25.14 32.66
C LEU A 874 -2.81 25.00 33.21
N GLY A 875 -1.90 24.38 32.46
CA GLY A 875 -0.50 24.27 32.82
C GLY A 875 0.15 25.64 33.07
N LEU A 876 -0.15 26.62 32.21
CA LEU A 876 0.32 28.00 32.37
C LEU A 876 -0.20 28.64 33.66
N ILE A 877 -1.49 28.49 33.97
CA ILE A 877 -2.09 29.04 35.20
C ILE A 877 -1.47 28.43 36.45
N HIS A 878 -1.34 27.10 36.48
CA HIS A 878 -0.72 26.41 37.62
C HIS A 878 0.74 26.82 37.80
N LYS A 879 1.50 26.98 36.69
CA LYS A 879 2.85 27.53 36.73
C LYS A 879 2.87 28.96 37.30
N THR A 880 1.98 29.85 36.85
CA THR A 880 1.88 31.23 37.35
C THR A 880 1.53 31.30 38.84
N LEU A 881 0.68 30.39 39.32
CA LEU A 881 0.32 30.27 40.74
C LEU A 881 1.42 29.61 41.59
N GLY A 882 2.42 28.98 40.95
CA GLY A 882 3.52 28.27 41.60
C GLY A 882 3.25 26.79 41.90
N ASP A 883 2.14 26.23 41.41
CA ASP A 883 1.86 24.78 41.46
C ASP A 883 2.56 24.07 40.30
N LEU A 884 3.89 23.97 40.43
CA LEU A 884 4.77 23.46 39.36
C LEU A 884 4.50 21.98 39.04
N GLN A 885 4.01 21.20 40.01
CA GLN A 885 3.71 19.78 39.80
C GLN A 885 2.43 19.60 38.98
N GLN A 886 1.36 20.34 39.26
CA GLN A 886 0.18 20.29 38.38
C GLN A 886 0.48 20.85 37.00
N ALA A 887 1.30 21.90 36.92
CA ALA A 887 1.76 22.42 35.63
C ALA A 887 2.49 21.36 34.80
N ALA A 888 3.38 20.57 35.43
CA ALA A 888 4.06 19.45 34.78
C ALA A 888 3.05 18.42 34.22
N ASN A 889 2.12 17.96 35.06
CA ASN A 889 1.13 16.97 34.65
C ASN A 889 0.29 17.44 33.43
N PHE A 890 -0.12 18.71 33.43
CA PHE A 890 -0.88 19.29 32.32
C PHE A 890 -0.04 19.44 31.05
N TYR A 891 1.20 19.92 31.16
CA TYR A 891 2.08 20.06 30.00
C TYR A 891 2.55 18.72 29.44
N GLU A 892 2.76 17.69 30.26
CA GLU A 892 3.07 16.34 29.81
C GLU A 892 1.88 15.72 29.07
N SER A 893 0.67 15.84 29.63
CA SER A 893 -0.55 15.40 28.94
C SER A 893 -0.76 16.13 27.61
N ALA A 894 -0.49 17.44 27.59
CA ALA A 894 -0.49 18.24 26.38
C ALA A 894 0.59 17.75 25.39
N HIS A 895 1.81 17.50 25.86
CA HIS A 895 2.90 17.02 25.00
C HIS A 895 2.60 15.65 24.39
N GLU A 896 2.02 14.72 25.14
CA GLU A 896 1.55 13.45 24.60
C GLU A 896 0.54 13.67 23.48
N ILE A 897 -0.47 14.52 23.69
CA ILE A 897 -1.45 14.82 22.64
C ILE A 897 -0.81 15.53 21.46
N CYS A 898 0.20 16.35 21.69
CA CYS A 898 0.95 17.05 20.64
C CYS A 898 1.79 16.09 19.78
N GLN A 899 2.50 15.16 20.42
CA GLN A 899 3.27 14.09 19.77
C GLN A 899 2.37 13.12 19.03
N LYS A 900 1.16 12.93 19.58
CA LYS A 900 0.06 12.42 18.81
C LYS A 900 -0.10 13.40 17.65
N ILE A 901 -0.80 14.54 17.72
CA ILE A 901 -1.30 15.26 16.52
C ILE A 901 -0.27 15.82 15.52
N ASN A 902 1.04 15.67 15.78
CA ASN A 902 2.17 16.14 14.95
C ASN A 902 2.06 17.62 14.53
N ASP A 903 1.39 18.42 15.37
CA ASP A 903 1.24 19.86 15.18
C ASP A 903 2.54 20.53 15.61
N LYS A 904 3.36 20.93 14.63
CA LYS A 904 4.67 21.56 14.86
C LYS A 904 4.54 22.91 15.58
N LEU A 905 3.48 23.67 15.30
CA LEU A 905 3.24 24.94 15.97
C LEU A 905 2.97 24.71 17.46
N ALA A 906 2.07 23.78 17.77
CA ALA A 906 1.75 23.44 19.14
C ALA A 906 2.92 22.76 19.85
N GLU A 907 3.71 21.93 19.15
CA GLU A 907 4.93 21.30 19.69
C GLU A 907 5.92 22.37 20.14
N GLY A 908 6.18 23.38 19.30
CA GLY A 908 7.00 24.53 19.66
C GLY A 908 6.47 25.30 20.89
N VAL A 909 5.15 25.47 21.02
CA VAL A 909 4.52 26.10 22.20
C VAL A 909 4.70 25.26 23.47
N ILE A 910 4.34 23.97 23.42
CA ILE A 910 4.43 23.09 24.58
C ILE A 910 5.88 22.92 25.02
N LEU A 911 6.82 22.74 24.10
CA LEU A 911 8.24 22.64 24.42
C LEU A 911 8.79 23.92 25.03
N THR A 912 8.37 25.10 24.53
CA THR A 912 8.75 26.39 25.14
C THR A 912 8.24 26.48 26.58
N ASN A 913 7.02 26.04 26.84
CA ASN A 913 6.41 26.05 28.17
C ASN A 913 7.04 25.02 29.12
N LEU A 914 7.32 23.80 28.64
CA LEU A 914 8.04 22.75 29.36
C LEU A 914 9.48 23.18 29.69
N GLY A 915 10.18 23.78 28.73
CA GLY A 915 11.51 24.35 28.95
C GLY A 915 11.49 25.43 30.02
N GLY A 916 10.52 26.35 29.94
CA GLY A 916 10.31 27.37 30.98
C GLY A 916 9.88 26.79 32.34
N LEU A 917 9.22 25.62 32.38
CA LEU A 917 8.89 24.93 33.63
C LEU A 917 10.13 24.24 34.22
N ALA A 918 10.95 23.61 33.37
CA ALA A 918 12.22 23.01 33.76
C ALA A 918 13.16 24.06 34.36
N LEU A 919 13.18 25.28 33.81
CA LEU A 919 13.88 26.43 34.44
C LEU A 919 13.36 26.71 35.84
N ALA A 920 12.04 26.82 36.03
CA ALA A 920 11.45 27.09 37.35
C ALA A 920 11.71 25.97 38.39
N LEU A 921 11.89 24.73 37.91
CA LEU A 921 12.27 23.58 38.74
C LEU A 921 13.80 23.48 38.97
N GLY A 922 14.61 24.28 38.26
CA GLY A 922 16.07 24.22 38.28
C GLY A 922 16.64 22.97 37.61
N HIS A 923 16.00 22.46 36.56
CA HIS A 923 16.46 21.36 35.71
C HIS A 923 17.08 21.92 34.41
N PHE A 924 18.26 22.54 34.54
CA PHE A 924 18.87 23.36 33.47
C PHE A 924 19.19 22.59 32.19
N GLU A 925 19.73 21.37 32.28
CA GLU A 925 20.04 20.53 31.11
C GLU A 925 18.78 20.14 30.33
N THR A 926 17.69 19.82 31.03
CA THR A 926 16.40 19.54 30.39
C THR A 926 15.83 20.80 29.74
N ALA A 927 15.96 21.96 30.38
CA ALA A 927 15.52 23.23 29.84
C ALA A 927 16.26 23.58 28.54
N GLU A 928 17.59 23.46 28.51
CA GLU A 928 18.42 23.74 27.33
C GLU A 928 17.99 22.92 26.12
N ASN A 929 17.94 21.59 26.27
CA ASN A 929 17.59 20.68 25.19
C ASN A 929 16.16 20.93 24.67
N THR A 930 15.22 21.18 25.59
CA THR A 930 13.81 21.39 25.26
C THR A 930 13.59 22.73 24.56
N LEU A 931 14.23 23.80 25.03
CA LEU A 931 14.15 25.14 24.43
C LEU A 931 14.86 25.21 23.07
N ALA A 932 16.01 24.55 22.92
CA ALA A 932 16.71 24.46 21.64
C ALA A 932 15.84 23.78 20.57
N ARG A 933 15.18 22.67 20.92
CA ARG A 933 14.22 22.00 20.03
C ARG A 933 13.02 22.88 19.69
N ALA A 934 12.50 23.62 20.67
CA ALA A 934 11.39 24.55 20.44
C ALA A 934 11.78 25.68 19.47
N ALA A 935 12.99 26.22 19.59
CA ALA A 935 13.52 27.26 18.72
C ALA A 935 13.72 26.77 17.28
N GLU A 936 14.30 25.58 17.10
CA GLU A 936 14.46 24.93 15.78
C GLU A 936 13.11 24.80 15.06
N ILE A 937 12.11 24.20 15.72
CA ILE A 937 10.77 24.02 15.15
C ILE A 937 10.13 25.37 14.81
N ARG A 938 10.25 26.37 15.69
CA ARG A 938 9.66 27.70 15.49
C ARG A 938 10.32 28.46 14.34
N ALA A 939 11.62 28.27 14.12
CA ALA A 939 12.32 28.80 12.96
C ALA A 939 11.85 28.13 11.66
N ASP A 940 11.75 26.79 11.63
CA ASP A 940 11.35 26.03 10.44
C ASP A 940 9.94 26.40 9.94
N ILE A 941 9.00 26.64 10.85
CA ILE A 941 7.62 27.02 10.50
C ILE A 941 7.44 28.54 10.31
N GLY A 942 8.50 29.34 10.46
CA GLY A 942 8.44 30.80 10.34
C GLY A 942 7.67 31.52 11.46
N ASN A 943 7.57 30.92 12.66
CA ASN A 943 6.93 31.55 13.82
C ASN A 943 7.92 32.44 14.57
N GLU A 944 8.09 33.69 14.11
CA GLU A 944 9.04 34.66 14.68
C GLU A 944 8.73 35.03 16.13
N GLU A 945 7.45 35.25 16.48
CA GLU A 945 7.03 35.55 17.85
C GLU A 945 7.42 34.41 18.81
N GLY A 946 7.15 33.18 18.40
CA GLY A 946 7.51 32.02 19.19
C GLY A 946 9.02 31.88 19.34
N LEU A 947 9.77 32.10 18.26
CA LEU A 947 11.23 32.01 18.29
C LEU A 947 11.80 33.00 19.30
N ALA A 948 11.34 34.25 19.29
CA ALA A 948 11.77 35.28 20.25
C ALA A 948 11.52 34.85 21.71
N MET A 949 10.38 34.22 21.99
CA MET A 949 10.06 33.73 23.33
C MET A 949 10.97 32.57 23.78
N ALA A 950 11.32 31.64 22.88
CA ALA A 950 12.26 30.56 23.18
C ALA A 950 13.68 31.09 23.43
N GLU A 951 14.13 32.03 22.58
CA GLU A 951 15.41 32.73 22.73
C GLU A 951 15.47 33.53 24.06
N ASN A 952 14.39 34.19 24.45
CA ASN A 952 14.31 34.90 25.72
C ASN A 952 14.45 33.95 26.93
N LEU A 953 13.83 32.77 26.87
CA LEU A 953 13.98 31.74 27.91
C LEU A 953 15.37 31.11 27.91
N MET A 954 16.02 30.96 26.76
CA MET A 954 17.45 30.58 26.68
C MET A 954 18.35 31.66 27.32
N GLY A 955 18.03 32.94 27.12
CA GLY A 955 18.67 34.06 27.83
C GLY A 955 18.55 33.92 29.35
N ASN A 956 17.33 33.61 29.84
CA ASN A 956 17.08 33.37 31.27
C ASN A 956 17.85 32.14 31.80
N LEU A 957 17.91 31.05 31.02
CA LEU A 957 18.66 29.84 31.36
C LEU A 957 20.13 30.17 31.64
N PHE A 958 20.80 30.77 30.65
CA PHE A 958 22.22 31.08 30.75
C PHE A 958 22.52 32.16 31.81
N HIS A 959 21.59 33.07 32.04
CA HIS A 959 21.67 34.01 33.15
C HIS A 959 21.70 33.29 34.50
N GLN A 960 20.78 32.35 34.73
CA GLN A 960 20.70 31.59 35.98
C GLN A 960 21.88 30.63 36.21
N THR A 961 22.52 30.17 35.14
CA THR A 961 23.73 29.32 35.22
C THR A 961 25.04 30.11 35.23
N GLY A 962 24.99 31.45 35.14
CA GLY A 962 26.17 32.33 35.19
C GLY A 962 26.97 32.41 33.88
N ILE A 963 26.43 31.93 32.75
CA ILE A 963 27.08 31.99 31.45
C ILE A 963 26.64 33.27 30.71
N TYR A 964 27.14 34.40 31.19
CA TYR A 964 26.61 35.71 30.81
C TYR A 964 26.80 36.09 29.33
N ASP A 965 27.87 35.64 28.67
CA ASP A 965 28.10 35.92 27.25
C ASP A 965 27.00 35.30 26.37
N GLN A 966 26.63 34.04 26.63
CA GLN A 966 25.56 33.35 25.92
C GLN A 966 24.19 33.95 26.26
N SER A 967 23.97 34.29 27.54
CA SER A 967 22.75 34.98 27.96
C SER A 967 22.53 36.29 27.19
N LEU A 968 23.57 37.10 27.04
CA LEU A 968 23.52 38.35 26.28
C LEU A 968 23.19 38.11 24.81
N GLU A 969 23.80 37.12 24.16
CA GLU A 969 23.54 36.77 22.77
C GLU A 969 22.06 36.40 22.54
N HIS A 970 21.52 35.51 23.38
CA HIS A 970 20.14 35.05 23.28
C HIS A 970 19.12 36.17 23.53
N TYR A 971 19.34 37.02 24.55
CA TYR A 971 18.48 38.19 24.75
C TYR A 971 18.56 39.20 23.61
N GLN A 972 19.73 39.42 23.00
CA GLN A 972 19.86 40.30 21.84
C GLN A 972 19.13 39.77 20.61
N LYS A 973 19.19 38.45 20.38
CA LYS A 973 18.39 37.77 19.33
C LYS A 973 16.89 37.97 19.57
N ALA A 974 16.41 37.66 20.77
CA ALA A 974 15.01 37.86 21.14
C ALA A 974 14.56 39.33 20.95
N LEU A 975 15.37 40.28 21.40
CA LEU A 975 15.09 41.72 21.27
C LEU A 975 15.04 42.17 19.80
N ALA A 976 15.97 41.69 18.96
CA ALA A 976 16.01 42.01 17.54
C ALA A 976 14.76 41.48 16.82
N ILE A 977 14.34 40.25 17.12
CA ILE A 977 13.12 39.66 16.57
C ILE A 977 11.90 40.46 17.06
N ASN A 978 11.76 40.67 18.37
CA ASN A 978 10.63 41.40 18.95
C ASN A 978 10.50 42.83 18.42
N THR A 979 11.62 43.52 18.15
CA THR A 979 11.63 44.84 17.52
C THR A 979 11.21 44.79 16.05
N LYS A 980 11.59 43.74 15.33
CA LYS A 980 11.20 43.54 13.92
C LYS A 980 9.69 43.32 13.78
N ILE A 981 9.07 42.59 14.72
CA ILE A 981 7.63 42.27 14.70
C ILE A 981 6.77 43.25 15.51
N ASP A 982 7.34 44.35 16.01
CA ASP A 982 6.68 45.35 16.87
C ASP A 982 5.93 44.75 18.08
N HIS A 983 6.46 43.68 18.67
CA HIS A 983 5.82 42.99 19.79
C HIS A 983 6.24 43.58 21.15
N GLU A 984 5.58 44.68 21.53
CA GLU A 984 5.87 45.46 22.75
C GLU A 984 5.87 44.61 24.02
N LYS A 985 4.95 43.65 24.11
CA LYS A 985 4.75 42.83 25.32
C LYS A 985 5.96 41.97 25.66
N GLN A 986 6.52 41.28 24.66
CA GLN A 986 7.72 40.46 24.82
C GLN A 986 8.98 41.31 24.87
N THR A 987 8.99 42.47 24.18
CA THR A 987 10.07 43.45 24.29
C THR A 987 10.30 43.85 25.76
N CYS A 988 9.24 44.14 26.53
CA CYS A 988 9.37 44.40 27.97
C CYS A 988 10.02 43.24 28.74
N GLU A 989 9.63 42.00 28.45
CA GLU A 989 10.19 40.82 29.14
C GLU A 989 11.68 40.65 28.84
N THR A 990 12.09 40.84 27.59
CA THR A 990 13.51 40.81 27.19
C THR A 990 14.30 41.97 27.78
N LEU A 991 13.72 43.18 27.86
CA LEU A 991 14.37 44.32 28.50
C LEU A 991 14.55 44.10 30.01
N ASN A 992 13.58 43.49 30.70
CA ASN A 992 13.72 43.10 32.09
C ASN A 992 14.84 42.08 32.29
N GLY A 993 14.91 41.05 31.44
CA GLY A 993 15.97 40.04 31.47
C GLY A 993 17.36 40.64 31.23
N LEU A 994 17.49 41.53 30.25
CA LEU A 994 18.74 42.27 30.00
C LEU A 994 19.12 43.19 31.17
N SER A 995 18.13 43.85 31.79
CA SER A 995 18.37 44.70 32.97
C SER A 995 18.93 43.88 34.14
N ALA A 996 18.35 42.71 34.42
CA ALA A 996 18.85 41.78 35.42
C ALA A 996 20.27 41.31 35.09
N LEU A 997 20.53 40.94 33.83
CA LEU A 997 21.87 40.53 33.38
C LEU A 997 22.93 41.62 33.58
N TYR A 998 22.65 42.87 33.16
CA TYR A 998 23.59 43.98 33.34
C TYR A 998 23.81 44.33 34.81
N ARG A 999 22.80 44.13 35.67
CA ARG A 999 22.95 44.27 37.12
C ARG A 999 23.93 43.25 37.69
N GLU A 1000 23.84 41.98 37.29
CA GLU A 1000 24.78 40.95 37.73
C GLU A 1000 26.22 41.23 37.23
N LEU A 1001 26.35 41.83 36.04
CA LEU A 1001 27.64 42.29 35.51
C LEU A 1001 28.17 43.57 36.18
N GLY A 1002 27.39 44.21 37.06
CA GLY A 1002 27.75 45.44 37.76
C GLY A 1002 27.58 46.74 36.97
N ASP A 1003 27.00 46.70 35.76
CA ASP A 1003 26.69 47.89 34.95
C ASP A 1003 25.29 48.42 35.29
N TYR A 1004 25.19 49.04 36.47
CA TYR A 1004 23.92 49.53 37.01
C TYR A 1004 23.29 50.66 36.17
N ASP A 1005 24.10 51.44 35.46
CA ASP A 1005 23.60 52.52 34.59
C ASP A 1005 22.84 51.94 33.40
N ARG A 1006 23.40 50.94 32.71
CA ARG A 1006 22.68 50.24 31.63
C ARG A 1006 21.47 49.48 32.15
N ALA A 1007 21.59 48.82 33.29
CA ALA A 1007 20.48 48.12 33.92
C ALA A 1007 19.29 49.07 34.16
N GLN A 1008 19.56 50.27 34.68
CA GLN A 1008 18.54 51.29 34.92
C GLN A 1008 17.88 51.78 33.63
N VAL A 1009 18.66 52.10 32.59
CA VAL A 1009 18.13 52.55 31.30
C VAL A 1009 17.19 51.51 30.67
N LEU A 1010 17.56 50.24 30.73
CA LEU A 1010 16.75 49.14 30.20
C LEU A 1010 15.46 48.95 31.02
N LEU A 1011 15.55 49.08 32.35
CA LEU A 1011 14.41 48.97 33.24
C LEU A 1011 13.41 50.13 33.02
N ASP A 1012 13.91 51.36 32.93
CA ASP A 1012 13.09 52.55 32.65
C ASP A 1012 12.39 52.43 31.30
N ARG A 1013 13.11 51.92 30.28
CA ARG A 1013 12.53 51.63 28.97
C ARG A 1013 11.43 50.57 29.07
N SER A 1014 11.66 49.47 29.79
CA SER A 1014 10.66 48.42 30.02
C SER A 1014 9.40 48.96 30.71
N LEU A 1015 9.56 49.76 31.78
CA LEU A 1015 8.47 50.40 32.50
C LEU A 1015 7.72 51.43 31.65
N SER A 1016 8.41 52.13 30.74
CA SER A 1016 7.79 53.11 29.84
C SER A 1016 6.92 52.48 28.74
N ILE A 1017 7.34 51.32 28.21
CA ILE A 1017 6.59 50.55 27.21
C ILE A 1017 5.39 49.86 27.85
N ASN A 1018 5.53 49.44 29.11
CA ASN A 1018 4.48 48.68 29.78
C ASN A 1018 3.37 49.58 30.35
N THR A 1019 2.25 49.67 29.63
CA THR A 1019 1.08 50.48 30.00
C THR A 1019 0.17 49.83 31.06
N ASP A 1020 0.24 48.50 31.25
CA ASP A 1020 -0.54 47.78 32.26
C ASP A 1020 0.27 47.51 33.53
N LYS A 1021 0.00 48.29 34.58
CA LYS A 1021 0.64 48.15 35.89
C LYS A 1021 0.32 46.85 36.63
N LYS A 1022 -0.77 46.17 36.28
CA LYS A 1022 -1.18 44.92 36.93
C LYS A 1022 -0.65 43.68 36.22
N ALA A 1023 0.01 43.84 35.06
CA ALA A 1023 0.59 42.74 34.34
C ALA A 1023 1.77 42.13 35.13
N PRO A 1024 1.94 40.79 35.15
CA PRO A 1024 3.07 40.11 35.79
C PRO A 1024 4.44 40.70 35.45
N ARG A 1025 4.66 41.09 34.19
CA ARG A 1025 5.90 41.75 33.74
C ARG A 1025 6.17 43.12 34.37
N HIS A 1026 5.13 43.87 34.76
CA HIS A 1026 5.28 45.13 35.50
C HIS A 1026 5.75 44.85 36.93
N ILE A 1027 5.09 43.88 37.57
CA ILE A 1027 5.41 43.43 38.92
C ILE A 1027 6.86 42.93 38.95
N GLN A 1028 7.28 42.16 37.94
CA GLN A 1028 8.66 41.75 37.79
C GLN A 1028 9.60 42.96 37.67
N ALA A 1029 9.31 43.94 36.81
CA ALA A 1029 10.12 45.15 36.71
C ALA A 1029 10.23 45.91 38.05
N CYS A 1030 9.17 46.00 38.84
CA CYS A 1030 9.21 46.58 40.18
C CYS A 1030 10.10 45.77 41.14
N ILE A 1031 10.04 44.43 41.08
CA ILE A 1031 10.90 43.53 41.88
C ILE A 1031 12.37 43.74 41.50
N GLU A 1032 12.68 43.72 40.19
CA GLU A 1032 14.05 43.92 39.69
C GLU A 1032 14.57 45.32 40.04
N GLY A 1033 13.73 46.34 39.91
CA GLY A 1033 14.06 47.72 40.27
C GLY A 1033 14.29 47.92 41.77
N ALA A 1034 13.54 47.23 42.62
CA ALA A 1034 13.76 47.27 44.06
C ALA A 1034 15.16 46.73 44.42
N LEU A 1035 15.58 45.64 43.78
CA LEU A 1035 16.91 45.07 43.99
C LEU A 1035 18.01 45.96 43.40
N LEU A 1036 17.82 46.50 42.19
CA LEU A 1036 18.78 47.42 41.55
C LEU A 1036 19.00 48.69 42.40
N SER A 1037 17.92 49.29 42.89
CA SER A 1037 17.98 50.49 43.76
C SER A 1037 18.76 50.20 45.05
N LEU A 1038 18.60 49.02 45.63
CA LEU A 1038 19.35 48.60 46.80
C LEU A 1038 20.86 48.47 46.52
N LEU A 1039 21.25 47.96 45.36
CA LEU A 1039 22.66 47.84 44.96
C LEU A 1039 23.29 49.19 44.61
N GLN A 1040 22.48 50.17 44.20
CA GLN A 1040 22.89 51.56 43.99
C GLN A 1040 22.92 52.41 45.29
N ASP A 1041 22.74 51.77 46.45
CA ASP A 1041 22.73 52.41 47.78
C ASP A 1041 21.54 53.39 47.99
N ASP A 1042 20.40 53.15 47.33
CA ASP A 1042 19.12 53.82 47.60
C ASP A 1042 18.07 52.85 48.19
N PRO A 1043 18.17 52.55 49.50
CA PRO A 1043 17.25 51.63 50.16
C PRO A 1043 15.83 52.20 50.32
N ALA A 1044 15.63 53.52 50.16
CA ALA A 1044 14.31 54.13 50.23
C ALA A 1044 13.52 53.91 48.92
N ALA A 1045 14.18 54.11 47.77
CA ALA A 1045 13.60 53.73 46.47
C ALA A 1045 13.35 52.22 46.39
N ALA A 1046 14.29 51.41 46.90
CA ALA A 1046 14.13 49.96 46.98
C ALA A 1046 12.87 49.54 47.78
N LEU A 1047 12.62 50.19 48.91
CA LEU A 1047 11.45 49.93 49.74
C LEU A 1047 10.15 50.30 49.00
N ASN A 1048 10.10 51.48 48.38
CA ASN A 1048 8.91 51.94 47.64
C ASN A 1048 8.53 51.00 46.50
N LEU A 1049 9.51 50.59 45.69
CA LEU A 1049 9.29 49.64 44.58
C LEU A 1049 8.90 48.26 45.10
N GLY A 1050 9.49 47.81 46.21
CA GLY A 1050 9.12 46.57 46.88
C GLY A 1050 7.66 46.58 47.38
N GLU A 1051 7.22 47.68 47.99
CA GLU A 1051 5.84 47.85 48.47
C GLU A 1051 4.82 47.94 47.32
N GLU A 1052 5.17 48.62 46.22
CA GLU A 1052 4.36 48.62 44.99
C GLU A 1052 4.23 47.20 44.42
N ALA A 1053 5.34 46.47 44.29
CA ALA A 1053 5.33 45.08 43.85
C ALA A 1053 4.50 44.18 44.77
N LEU A 1054 4.60 44.35 46.09
CA LEU A 1054 3.83 43.59 47.07
C LEU A 1054 2.31 43.84 46.93
N THR A 1055 1.93 45.10 46.70
CA THR A 1055 0.52 45.49 46.52
C THR A 1055 -0.06 44.89 45.24
N LEU A 1056 0.72 44.89 44.16
CA LEU A 1056 0.29 44.36 42.86
C LEU A 1056 0.29 42.83 42.79
N SER A 1057 1.10 42.16 43.63
CA SER A 1057 1.27 40.70 43.65
C SER A 1057 0.36 39.95 44.62
N GLU A 1058 -0.69 40.57 45.16
CA GLU A 1058 -1.55 39.97 46.20
C GLU A 1058 -2.06 38.55 45.84
N ARG A 1059 -2.40 38.33 44.56
CA ARG A 1059 -2.90 37.06 44.00
C ARG A 1059 -1.85 36.21 43.29
N LEU A 1060 -0.57 36.61 43.39
CA LEU A 1060 0.55 35.97 42.69
C LEU A 1060 1.62 35.56 43.71
N PRO A 1061 1.50 34.37 44.32
CA PRO A 1061 2.36 33.95 45.43
C PRO A 1061 3.88 34.03 45.13
N PRO A 1062 4.39 33.66 43.93
CA PRO A 1062 5.82 33.78 43.65
C PRO A 1062 6.34 35.22 43.68
N PHE A 1063 5.64 36.16 43.03
CA PHE A 1063 6.02 37.59 43.06
C PHE A 1063 5.86 38.19 44.45
N LYS A 1064 4.84 37.75 45.21
CA LYS A 1064 4.63 38.17 46.59
C LYS A 1064 5.79 37.76 47.50
N ALA A 1065 6.30 36.54 47.33
CA ALA A 1065 7.47 36.06 48.06
C ALA A 1065 8.72 36.89 47.73
N ALA A 1066 8.96 37.16 46.45
CA ALA A 1066 10.08 37.99 45.99
C ALA A 1066 9.97 39.45 46.47
N ALA A 1067 8.78 40.03 46.46
CA ALA A 1067 8.54 41.37 47.00
C ALA A 1067 8.81 41.43 48.52
N HIS A 1068 8.33 40.45 49.29
CA HIS A 1068 8.65 40.36 50.72
C HIS A 1068 10.15 40.24 50.97
N LYS A 1069 10.86 39.42 50.19
CA LYS A 1069 12.32 39.28 50.25
C LYS A 1069 13.02 40.63 50.02
N ASN A 1070 12.69 41.34 48.94
CA ASN A 1070 13.31 42.62 48.59
C ASN A 1070 13.00 43.72 49.61
N ILE A 1071 11.77 43.77 50.13
CA ILE A 1071 11.40 44.67 51.24
C ILE A 1071 12.23 44.35 52.49
N GLY A 1072 12.41 43.06 52.82
CA GLY A 1072 13.24 42.63 53.94
C GLY A 1072 14.67 43.16 53.84
N HIS A 1073 15.27 43.08 52.65
CA HIS A 1073 16.60 43.66 52.40
C HIS A 1073 16.64 45.18 52.50
N ALA A 1074 15.66 45.89 51.93
CA ALA A 1074 15.57 47.35 52.01
C ALA A 1074 15.42 47.82 53.47
N LEU A 1075 14.56 47.17 54.25
CA LEU A 1075 14.37 47.46 55.67
C LEU A 1075 15.63 47.17 56.50
N MET A 1076 16.34 46.09 56.19
CA MET A 1076 17.61 45.76 56.84
C MET A 1076 18.67 46.84 56.58
N ALA A 1077 18.76 47.35 55.34
CA ALA A 1077 19.64 48.46 54.99
C ALA A 1077 19.24 49.78 55.70
N LEU A 1078 17.94 50.00 55.92
CA LEU A 1078 17.40 51.11 56.71
C LEU A 1078 17.50 50.90 58.24
N SER A 1079 18.18 49.84 58.70
CA SER A 1079 18.33 49.49 60.12
C SER A 1079 17.00 49.18 60.86
N ARG A 1080 15.94 48.80 60.14
CA ARG A 1080 14.64 48.37 60.70
C ARG A 1080 14.56 46.85 60.84
N MET A 1081 15.36 46.30 61.76
CA MET A 1081 15.60 44.85 61.86
C MET A 1081 14.37 44.00 62.17
N ASP A 1082 13.47 44.46 63.05
CA ASP A 1082 12.26 43.70 63.40
C ASP A 1082 11.25 43.61 62.25
N ASP A 1083 11.08 44.70 61.50
CA ASP A 1083 10.24 44.72 60.31
C ASP A 1083 10.85 43.84 59.21
N ALA A 1084 12.18 43.94 59.01
CA ALA A 1084 12.91 43.11 58.04
C ALA A 1084 12.74 41.61 58.35
N ARG A 1085 12.84 41.23 59.63
CA ARG A 1085 12.61 39.85 60.08
C ARG A 1085 11.24 39.32 59.69
N GLN A 1086 10.17 40.10 59.95
CA GLN A 1086 8.81 39.68 59.58
C GLN A 1086 8.65 39.45 58.08
N HIS A 1087 9.30 40.28 57.26
CA HIS A 1087 9.26 40.15 55.81
C HIS A 1087 10.04 38.92 55.31
N PHE A 1088 11.21 38.62 55.89
CA PHE A 1088 11.95 37.40 55.58
C PHE A 1088 11.20 36.12 56.01
N GLU A 1089 10.57 36.10 57.20
CA GLU A 1089 9.74 34.97 57.66
C GLU A 1089 8.54 34.73 56.72
N LYS A 1090 7.91 35.81 56.22
CA LYS A 1090 6.83 35.73 55.22
C LYS A 1090 7.33 35.19 53.89
N ALA A 1091 8.46 35.70 53.37
CA ALA A 1091 9.05 35.23 52.13
C ALA A 1091 9.42 33.74 52.21
N GLU A 1092 10.08 33.33 53.30
CA GLU A 1092 10.41 31.94 53.59
C GLU A 1092 9.17 31.03 53.59
N THR A 1093 8.12 31.43 54.31
CA THR A 1093 6.88 30.66 54.41
C THR A 1093 6.22 30.50 53.03
N LEU A 1094 6.21 31.56 52.22
CA LEU A 1094 5.64 31.52 50.87
C LEU A 1094 6.46 30.61 49.95
N TYR A 1095 7.79 30.73 49.92
CA TYR A 1095 8.64 29.85 49.10
C TYR A 1095 8.52 28.37 49.51
N MET A 1096 8.38 28.10 50.81
CA MET A 1096 8.13 26.75 51.31
C MET A 1096 6.77 26.21 50.82
N GLN A 1097 5.71 27.02 50.86
CA GLN A 1097 4.39 26.65 50.34
C GLN A 1097 4.40 26.40 48.82
N LEU A 1098 5.26 27.10 48.08
CA LEU A 1098 5.43 26.97 46.63
C LEU A 1098 6.35 25.80 46.23
N GLY A 1099 6.98 25.11 47.20
CA GLY A 1099 7.97 24.07 46.92
C GLY A 1099 9.27 24.59 46.29
N GLN A 1100 9.51 25.91 46.30
CA GLN A 1100 10.69 26.57 45.71
C GLN A 1100 11.82 26.68 46.74
N MET A 1101 12.29 25.54 47.25
CA MET A 1101 13.25 25.52 48.37
C MET A 1101 14.58 26.24 48.08
N HIS A 1102 15.03 26.24 46.82
CA HIS A 1102 16.26 26.91 46.40
C HIS A 1102 16.21 28.45 46.62
N LEU A 1103 15.03 29.07 46.54
CA LEU A 1103 14.84 30.51 46.74
C LEU A 1103 14.75 30.91 48.23
N MET A 1104 14.66 29.93 49.14
CA MET A 1104 14.62 30.20 50.58
C MET A 1104 15.98 30.62 51.16
N ALA A 1105 17.07 30.33 50.45
CA ALA A 1105 18.43 30.57 50.96
C ALA A 1105 18.70 32.05 51.29
N GLU A 1106 18.15 32.99 50.50
CA GLU A 1106 18.29 34.43 50.75
C GLU A 1106 17.49 34.91 51.97
N PRO A 1107 16.17 34.67 52.07
CA PRO A 1107 15.42 34.98 53.29
C PRO A 1107 16.05 34.36 54.55
N LEU A 1108 16.52 33.11 54.48
CA LEU A 1108 17.20 32.44 55.59
C LEU A 1108 18.52 33.13 55.94
N ALA A 1109 19.33 33.52 54.96
CA ALA A 1109 20.53 34.31 55.23
C ALA A 1109 20.17 35.66 55.89
N GLY A 1110 19.06 36.28 55.52
CA GLY A 1110 18.56 37.50 56.19
C GLY A 1110 18.23 37.28 57.65
N LEU A 1111 17.51 36.19 57.95
CA LEU A 1111 17.20 35.79 59.32
C LEU A 1111 18.45 35.45 60.13
N ALA A 1112 19.42 34.76 59.53
CA ALA A 1112 20.70 34.45 60.17
C ALA A 1112 21.52 35.71 60.46
N ALA A 1113 21.56 36.67 59.54
CA ALA A 1113 22.24 37.96 59.73
C ALA A 1113 21.61 38.78 60.85
N ILE A 1114 20.27 38.81 60.94
CA ILE A 1114 19.54 39.48 62.01
C ILE A 1114 19.74 38.78 63.36
N ALA A 1115 19.73 37.43 63.39
CA ALA A 1115 20.01 36.68 64.62
C ALA A 1115 21.44 36.94 65.12
N LEU A 1116 22.42 37.00 64.21
CA LEU A 1116 23.81 37.32 64.53
C LEU A 1116 23.96 38.75 65.05
N SER A 1117 23.25 39.74 64.49
CA SER A 1117 23.32 41.14 64.95
C SER A 1117 22.75 41.31 66.37
N HIS A 1118 21.77 40.49 66.75
CA HIS A 1118 21.23 40.40 68.12
C HIS A 1118 22.02 39.47 69.05
N GLN A 1119 23.17 38.93 68.61
CA GLN A 1119 23.98 37.97 69.36
C GLN A 1119 23.24 36.67 69.75
N ASN A 1120 22.18 36.30 69.03
CA ASN A 1120 21.45 35.04 69.23
C ASN A 1120 22.05 33.94 68.35
N LEU A 1121 23.20 33.41 68.78
CA LEU A 1121 23.99 32.45 67.99
C LEU A 1121 23.28 31.12 67.80
N ASP A 1122 22.54 30.64 68.80
CA ASP A 1122 21.78 29.39 68.72
C ASP A 1122 20.76 29.46 67.56
N GLN A 1123 20.04 30.58 67.46
CA GLN A 1123 19.09 30.79 66.36
C GLN A 1123 19.81 30.96 65.02
N ALA A 1124 20.95 31.66 64.98
CA ALA A 1124 21.73 31.85 63.76
C ALA A 1124 22.26 30.53 63.19
N ILE A 1125 22.76 29.63 64.05
CA ILE A 1125 23.21 28.29 63.66
C ILE A 1125 22.06 27.45 63.10
N VAL A 1126 20.90 27.42 63.78
CA VAL A 1126 19.73 26.67 63.31
C VAL A 1126 19.31 27.10 61.91
N VAL A 1127 19.34 28.39 61.61
CA VAL A 1127 19.03 28.91 60.27
C VAL A 1127 20.11 28.53 59.26
N VAL A 1128 21.39 28.58 59.63
CA VAL A 1128 22.51 28.16 58.77
C VAL A 1128 22.46 26.68 58.42
N GLU A 1129 22.08 25.79 59.33
CA GLU A 1129 21.91 24.36 59.01
C GLU A 1129 20.86 24.14 57.92
N ARG A 1130 19.79 24.95 57.92
CA ARG A 1130 18.76 24.88 56.87
C ARG A 1130 19.28 25.38 55.52
N ILE A 1131 20.16 26.39 55.52
CA ILE A 1131 20.84 26.85 54.30
C ILE A 1131 21.77 25.72 53.80
N PHE A 1132 22.46 24.99 54.67
CA PHE A 1132 23.27 23.84 54.29
C PHE A 1132 22.47 22.73 53.66
N ASP A 1133 21.28 22.42 54.17
CA ASP A 1133 20.40 21.41 53.56
C ASP A 1133 20.02 21.81 52.13
N ILE A 1134 19.80 23.11 51.89
CA ILE A 1134 19.56 23.65 50.54
C ILE A 1134 20.83 23.49 49.69
N ILE A 1135 21.99 23.98 50.13
CA ILE A 1135 23.27 23.91 49.41
C ILE A 1135 23.67 22.47 49.06
N LYS A 1136 23.45 21.52 49.99
CA LYS A 1136 23.74 20.09 49.78
C LYS A 1136 22.82 19.46 48.75
N SER A 1137 21.56 19.87 48.71
CA SER A 1137 20.58 19.35 47.77
C SER A 1137 20.76 19.92 46.36
N LYS A 1138 21.13 21.20 46.25
CA LYS A 1138 21.44 21.91 45.01
C LYS A 1138 22.45 23.05 45.27
N PRO A 1139 23.45 23.28 44.40
CA PRO A 1139 24.26 24.50 44.45
C PRO A 1139 23.37 25.76 44.39
N LEU A 1140 23.81 26.87 45.00
CA LEU A 1140 23.10 28.17 45.01
C LEU A 1140 23.13 28.86 43.63
N CYS A 1141 22.65 28.18 42.59
CA CYS A 1141 22.36 28.75 41.29
C CYS A 1141 20.89 29.24 41.30
N GLY A 1142 20.65 30.54 41.13
CA GLY A 1142 19.31 31.13 41.15
C GLY A 1142 18.92 32.09 42.29
N PRO A 1143 19.66 32.25 43.41
CA PRO A 1143 19.52 33.45 44.24
C PRO A 1143 20.05 34.67 43.48
N ASP A 1144 19.42 35.83 43.64
CA ASP A 1144 19.88 37.12 43.15
C ASP A 1144 21.16 37.60 43.89
N ARG A 1145 21.46 37.07 45.09
CA ARG A 1145 22.61 37.44 45.91
C ARG A 1145 23.35 36.24 46.51
N PRO A 1146 23.88 35.32 45.69
CA PRO A 1146 24.48 34.06 46.17
C PRO A 1146 25.70 34.32 47.06
N ILE A 1147 26.57 35.27 46.68
CA ILE A 1147 27.76 35.67 47.47
C ILE A 1147 27.36 36.14 48.87
N TRP A 1148 26.23 36.85 49.00
CA TRP A 1148 25.77 37.33 50.30
C TRP A 1148 25.27 36.20 51.21
N VAL A 1149 24.63 35.17 50.64
CA VAL A 1149 24.24 33.95 51.37
C VAL A 1149 25.47 33.23 51.90
N TYR A 1150 26.49 33.00 51.06
CA TYR A 1150 27.74 32.38 51.48
C TYR A 1150 28.47 33.21 52.54
N LEU A 1151 28.57 34.53 52.35
CA LEU A 1151 29.23 35.43 53.30
C LEU A 1151 28.54 35.43 54.67
N THR A 1152 27.21 35.43 54.70
CA THR A 1152 26.45 35.41 55.96
C THR A 1152 26.64 34.07 56.67
N THR A 1153 26.58 32.97 55.93
CA THR A 1153 26.83 31.63 56.46
C THR A 1153 28.25 31.50 57.01
N TYR A 1154 29.25 31.99 56.28
CA TYR A 1154 30.64 32.06 56.74
C TYR A 1154 30.78 32.86 58.04
N ARG A 1155 30.15 34.04 58.12
CA ARG A 1155 30.22 34.91 59.31
C ARG A 1155 29.65 34.25 60.55
N VAL A 1156 28.50 33.58 60.44
CA VAL A 1156 27.89 32.85 61.55
C VAL A 1156 28.82 31.72 62.02
N LEU A 1157 29.31 30.88 61.09
CA LEU A 1157 30.18 29.75 61.40
C LEU A 1157 31.52 30.18 61.99
N SER A 1158 32.12 31.26 61.47
CA SER A 1158 33.37 31.81 61.98
C SER A 1158 33.23 32.32 63.41
N TRP A 1159 32.06 32.87 63.76
CA TRP A 1159 31.80 33.39 65.11
C TRP A 1159 31.75 32.28 66.17
N VAL A 1160 31.38 31.07 65.76
CA VAL A 1160 31.31 29.87 66.62
C VAL A 1160 32.50 28.92 66.42
N GLU A 1161 33.53 29.37 65.71
CA GLU A 1161 34.75 28.61 65.41
C GLU A 1161 34.50 27.24 64.73
N ASP A 1162 33.45 27.15 63.91
CA ASP A 1162 33.10 25.92 63.19
C ASP A 1162 34.03 25.71 61.97
N ALA A 1163 34.64 24.53 61.88
CA ALA A 1163 35.57 24.17 60.81
C ALA A 1163 34.95 24.24 59.40
N ARG A 1164 33.62 24.10 59.29
CA ARG A 1164 32.86 24.21 58.02
C ARG A 1164 32.89 25.62 57.42
N ALA A 1165 33.32 26.64 58.18
CA ALA A 1165 33.53 27.99 57.64
C ALA A 1165 34.51 27.98 56.45
N PHE A 1166 35.55 27.14 56.51
CA PHE A 1166 36.53 27.01 55.41
C PHE A 1166 35.94 26.36 54.16
N GLU A 1167 35.01 25.43 54.32
CA GLU A 1167 34.31 24.79 53.19
C GLU A 1167 33.41 25.79 52.47
N ILE A 1168 32.68 26.60 53.23
CA ILE A 1168 31.78 27.64 52.70
C ILE A 1168 32.54 28.72 51.94
N ILE A 1169 33.67 29.21 52.47
CA ILE A 1169 34.44 30.23 51.78
C ILE A 1169 35.16 29.69 50.54
N ALA A 1170 35.56 28.41 50.55
CA ALA A 1170 36.10 27.74 49.37
C ALA A 1170 35.02 27.58 48.28
N ALA A 1171 33.80 27.20 48.64
CA ALA A 1171 32.66 27.13 47.72
C ALA A 1171 32.28 28.53 47.17
N ALA A 1172 32.36 29.56 48.00
CA ALA A 1172 32.13 30.94 47.58
C ALA A 1172 33.21 31.46 46.61
N HIS A 1173 34.46 30.97 46.72
CA HIS A 1173 35.57 31.36 45.85
C HIS A 1173 35.53 30.69 44.47
N SER A 1174 34.83 29.54 44.37
CA SER A 1174 34.61 28.84 43.09
C SER A 1174 33.45 29.39 42.25
N LEU A 1175 32.68 30.32 42.81
CA LEU A 1175 31.65 31.13 42.13
C LEU A 1175 32.26 32.44 41.65
#